data_AF-A0A3P7XHP2-F1
#
_entry.id   AF-A0A3P7XHP2-F1
#
_cell.length_a   1.000
_cell.length_b   1.000
_cell.length_c   1.000
_cell.angle_alpha   90.00
_cell.angle_beta   90.00
_cell.angle_gamma   90.00
#
_symmetry.space_group_name_H-M   'P 1'
#
loop_
_entity.id
_entity.type
_entity.pdbx_description
1 polymer ?
#
loop_
_entity_poly.entity_id
_entity_poly.type
_entity_poly.pdbx_seq_one_letter_code
_entity_poly.pdbx_strand_id
1 'polypeptide(L)'
;MLTVLLPKVDAKRALEEEEKDKQNQCAQYHELRSSSDYDTFVDDCAGKEVFGFENGVAKKFHARLMEEKMFNQLFKNAREIGFHIYVENTDFEELKLPKLEKLEGGITIRNNPELRSFRIRRGFTFSRKRNAPTTVTVDGNAKLNAESMADLRSLCSYCDIFEWTKCSAIEPLVSDSDYAALIEKCQGEKIIKSRPQTKLFLDLSKISQDQFDMLFSQATHVEMCISMRDVPWTQLVFPKLLRLIPCGAGDRALKAVHNSNLRMISFPSYNSEGFGRLNSMINIELRNNFVLPEFIITSLRSRCRFCTLQVYKECDQIEPRQTRNATKFVELCGGKKIWKPAKDYVLELDISRLSQDLIDELFQDVTTIKMCITLRQSQLKHLRMINLVELHTCQAGRAAFTIEANMKLEKIEVASSFRWDICKEAFHVVLSPALKAYPSFDQCEYCVLELNTKCGATGRRLSYTSLSDVLQICPRKRKIVFREAVTITEDQFNKLCSETRYLEMGFNIVNSDYAALNCPKLYSIRSPQAGKPIFTIIGNSQLEVVKIPQKVIYPGTEKIFVVKRNPRIPQETIALLKKICPHCDIEGFFSKCNGIDNVQTFEEFMEKCAGQPIISGKHGLVLKFNFTEQQLNRLFSEAVEVQLCLNIQAALVQKLVFPKLTKWKSCAAGMECSGVSCLVRRSEEFTRNPYLDLDLVPPMPLGISGD
;
A
#
# COMPACT_ATOMS: atom_id res chain seq x y z
N MET A 1 80.03 32.34 13.99
CA MET A 1 79.07 31.36 13.44
C MET A 1 77.78 32.08 13.16
N LEU A 2 77.22 31.86 11.97
CA LEU A 2 76.15 32.64 11.33
C LEU A 2 74.88 32.77 12.17
N THR A 3 74.39 34.00 12.31
CA THR A 3 72.99 34.29 12.63
C THR A 3 72.27 34.57 11.30
N VAL A 4 71.37 33.67 10.90
CA VAL A 4 70.49 33.82 9.75
C VAL A 4 69.34 34.75 10.15
N LEU A 5 69.25 35.92 9.50
CA LEU A 5 68.06 36.77 9.51
C LEU A 5 67.57 36.93 8.07
N LEU A 6 66.45 36.27 7.78
CA LEU A 6 65.64 36.39 6.57
C LEU A 6 64.98 37.79 6.50
N PRO A 7 64.86 38.43 5.33
CA PRO A 7 64.04 39.63 5.19
C PRO A 7 62.55 39.26 5.02
N LYS A 8 61.73 39.69 5.99
CA LYS A 8 60.25 39.70 6.02
C LYS A 8 59.64 40.71 5.01
N VAL A 9 60.12 40.76 3.78
CA VAL A 9 59.70 41.80 2.80
C VAL A 9 58.78 41.26 1.70
N ASP A 10 58.79 39.95 1.41
CA ASP A 10 57.97 39.38 0.32
C ASP A 10 56.54 38.96 0.71
N ALA A 11 56.28 38.65 1.98
CA ALA A 11 54.93 38.24 2.42
C ALA A 11 53.94 39.41 2.48
N LYS A 12 54.43 40.63 2.76
CA LYS A 12 53.58 41.83 2.83
C LYS A 12 53.14 42.30 1.44
N ARG A 13 54.00 42.08 0.43
CA ARG A 13 53.72 42.39 -0.98
C ARG A 13 52.79 41.34 -1.62
N ALA A 14 52.89 40.08 -1.21
CA ALA A 14 51.93 39.04 -1.60
C ALA A 14 50.54 39.27 -0.99
N LEU A 15 50.46 39.74 0.26
CA LEU A 15 49.20 40.15 0.90
C LEU A 15 48.63 41.45 0.30
N GLU A 16 49.47 42.42 -0.07
CA GLU A 16 49.04 43.64 -0.78
C GLU A 16 48.61 43.36 -2.23
N GLU A 17 49.14 42.31 -2.88
CA GLU A 17 48.66 41.82 -4.18
C GLU A 17 47.34 41.03 -4.06
N GLU A 18 47.14 40.24 -2.99
CA GLU A 18 45.88 39.56 -2.66
C GLU A 18 44.76 40.57 -2.26
N GLU A 19 45.15 41.73 -1.73
CA GLU A 19 44.28 42.84 -1.35
C GLU A 19 43.95 43.78 -2.54
N LYS A 20 44.83 43.81 -3.56
CA LYS A 20 44.54 44.36 -4.91
C LYS A 20 43.69 43.41 -5.76
N ASP A 21 43.76 42.11 -5.49
CA ASP A 21 42.88 41.07 -6.07
C ASP A 21 41.43 41.20 -5.59
N LYS A 22 41.21 41.76 -4.40
CA LYS A 22 39.89 42.16 -3.88
C LYS A 22 39.39 43.50 -4.44
N GLN A 23 40.16 44.18 -5.30
CA GLN A 23 39.77 45.45 -5.92
C GLN A 23 38.68 45.30 -7.00
N ASN A 24 38.22 44.07 -7.28
CA ASN A 24 36.90 43.76 -7.88
C ASN A 24 35.92 43.24 -6.82
N GLN A 25 35.58 44.07 -5.83
CA GLN A 25 34.72 43.75 -4.66
C GLN A 25 33.36 43.13 -4.98
N CYS A 26 32.91 43.18 -6.24
CA CYS A 26 31.59 42.70 -6.65
C CYS A 26 31.64 41.47 -7.55
N ALA A 27 32.83 40.89 -7.80
CA ALA A 27 32.99 39.68 -8.60
C ALA A 27 32.52 38.40 -7.87
N GLN A 28 32.47 38.42 -6.54
CA GLN A 28 32.06 37.32 -5.68
C GLN A 28 31.15 37.85 -4.57
N TYR A 29 30.03 38.46 -4.94
CA TYR A 29 29.08 38.99 -3.97
C TYR A 29 28.23 37.85 -3.37
N HIS A 30 27.72 38.05 -2.15
CA HIS A 30 26.86 37.08 -1.49
C HIS A 30 25.44 37.07 -2.10
N GLU A 31 24.60 36.13 -1.66
CA GLU A 31 23.23 35.98 -2.19
C GLU A 31 22.32 37.16 -1.86
N LEU A 32 21.58 37.65 -2.86
CA LEU A 32 20.55 38.68 -2.70
C LEU A 32 19.18 38.03 -2.49
N ARG A 33 18.59 38.21 -1.30
CA ARG A 33 17.33 37.57 -0.87
C ARG A 33 16.19 38.57 -0.64
N SER A 34 16.50 39.81 -0.31
CA SER A 34 15.54 40.86 0.04
C SER A 34 15.75 42.14 -0.79
N SER A 35 14.77 43.05 -0.82
CA SER A 35 14.97 44.37 -1.44
C SER A 35 16.11 45.16 -0.78
N SER A 36 16.25 45.06 0.54
CA SER A 36 17.35 45.69 1.29
C SER A 36 18.73 45.18 0.85
N ASP A 37 18.81 43.91 0.44
CA ASP A 37 20.07 43.34 -0.07
C ASP A 37 20.44 43.97 -1.42
N TYR A 38 19.44 44.31 -2.24
CA TYR A 38 19.62 44.99 -3.52
C TYR A 38 20.07 46.44 -3.31
N ASP A 39 19.51 47.14 -2.33
CA ASP A 39 19.94 48.51 -1.97
C ASP A 39 21.41 48.49 -1.51
N THR A 40 21.75 47.58 -0.60
CA THR A 40 23.12 47.40 -0.11
C THR A 40 24.08 47.04 -1.24
N PHE A 41 23.66 46.14 -2.15
CA PHE A 41 24.46 45.79 -3.31
C PHE A 41 24.71 46.98 -4.23
N VAL A 42 23.73 47.87 -4.41
CA VAL A 42 23.92 49.10 -5.18
C VAL A 42 24.93 50.01 -4.51
N ASP A 43 24.82 50.21 -3.20
CA ASP A 43 25.74 51.06 -2.43
C ASP A 43 27.19 50.53 -2.47
N ASP A 44 27.37 49.21 -2.32
CA ASP A 44 28.68 48.56 -2.32
C ASP A 44 29.33 48.49 -3.71
N CYS A 45 28.50 48.28 -4.75
CA CYS A 45 28.97 47.90 -6.08
C CYS A 45 28.80 48.94 -7.18
N ALA A 46 28.10 50.05 -6.92
CA ALA A 46 27.99 51.11 -7.91
C ALA A 46 29.37 51.62 -8.34
N GLY A 47 29.58 51.69 -9.66
CA GLY A 47 30.82 52.18 -10.26
C GLY A 47 31.93 51.14 -10.44
N LYS A 48 31.76 49.90 -9.94
CA LYS A 48 32.69 48.78 -10.19
C LYS A 48 32.56 48.25 -11.62
N GLU A 49 33.57 47.50 -12.08
CA GLU A 49 33.63 46.97 -13.45
C GLU A 49 33.23 45.50 -13.58
N VAL A 50 33.43 44.69 -12.54
CA VAL A 50 33.20 43.24 -12.57
C VAL A 50 32.17 42.84 -11.50
N PHE A 51 31.15 42.11 -11.93
CA PHE A 51 30.01 41.67 -11.13
C PHE A 51 29.87 40.15 -11.19
N GLY A 52 29.60 39.52 -10.05
CA GLY A 52 29.44 38.08 -9.93
C GLY A 52 29.00 37.69 -8.52
N PHE A 53 28.58 36.44 -8.36
CA PHE A 53 28.19 35.87 -7.07
C PHE A 53 29.13 34.75 -6.65
N GLU A 54 29.25 34.54 -5.35
CA GLU A 54 30.02 33.45 -4.76
C GLU A 54 29.60 32.06 -5.28
N ASN A 55 30.52 31.10 -5.19
CA ASN A 55 30.23 29.73 -5.53
C ASN A 55 29.16 29.13 -4.59
N GLY A 56 28.17 28.45 -5.15
CA GLY A 56 27.05 27.87 -4.40
C GLY A 56 25.83 28.77 -4.26
N VAL A 57 25.93 30.04 -4.67
CA VAL A 57 24.81 30.99 -4.73
C VAL A 57 24.08 30.89 -6.07
N ALA A 58 22.77 31.12 -6.08
CA ALA A 58 22.01 31.23 -7.31
C ALA A 58 22.49 32.43 -8.14
N LYS A 59 23.05 32.17 -9.33
CA LYS A 59 23.56 33.21 -10.24
C LYS A 59 22.44 33.98 -10.96
N LYS A 60 21.54 34.62 -10.21
CA LYS A 60 20.35 35.32 -10.71
C LYS A 60 20.23 36.70 -10.05
N PHE A 61 19.91 37.71 -10.84
CA PHE A 61 19.68 39.08 -10.41
C PHE A 61 18.32 39.55 -10.93
N HIS A 62 17.45 40.07 -10.06
CA HIS A 62 16.08 40.45 -10.39
C HIS A 62 15.90 41.97 -10.30
N ALA A 63 15.91 42.65 -11.45
CA ALA A 63 15.85 44.12 -11.51
C ALA A 63 14.56 44.72 -10.94
N ARG A 64 13.46 43.96 -10.89
CA ARG A 64 12.20 44.38 -10.26
C ARG A 64 12.29 44.73 -8.78
N LEU A 65 13.37 44.32 -8.10
CA LEU A 65 13.59 44.56 -6.68
C LEU A 65 14.29 45.92 -6.42
N MET A 66 14.50 46.74 -7.46
CA MET A 66 15.10 48.07 -7.36
C MET A 66 14.51 49.03 -8.40
N GLU A 67 14.76 50.33 -8.22
CA GLU A 67 14.38 51.37 -9.17
C GLU A 67 15.32 51.43 -10.38
N GLU A 68 14.82 51.93 -11.52
CA GLU A 68 15.59 52.06 -12.75
C GLU A 68 16.88 52.88 -12.55
N LYS A 69 16.78 53.99 -11.81
CA LYS A 69 17.92 54.88 -11.55
C LYS A 69 19.06 54.13 -10.85
N MET A 70 18.72 53.27 -9.88
CA MET A 70 19.68 52.45 -9.15
C MET A 70 20.29 51.39 -10.06
N PHE A 71 19.48 50.72 -10.89
CA PHE A 71 19.97 49.76 -11.89
C PHE A 71 20.99 50.41 -12.85
N ASN A 72 20.63 51.55 -13.44
CA ASN A 72 21.47 52.25 -14.41
C ASN A 72 22.73 52.85 -13.76
N GLN A 73 22.66 53.23 -12.47
CA GLN A 73 23.82 53.64 -11.68
C GLN A 73 24.76 52.46 -11.42
N LEU A 74 24.22 51.32 -11.01
CA LEU A 74 24.97 50.11 -10.69
C LEU A 74 25.79 49.63 -11.89
N PHE A 75 25.15 49.47 -13.04
CA PHE A 75 25.79 48.90 -14.22
C PHE A 75 26.45 49.92 -15.16
N LYS A 76 26.51 51.20 -14.77
CA LYS A 76 27.11 52.28 -15.58
C LYS A 76 28.54 51.98 -16.04
N ASN A 77 29.33 51.33 -15.18
CA ASN A 77 30.73 50.98 -15.45
C ASN A 77 30.96 49.48 -15.66
N ALA A 78 29.90 48.66 -15.66
CA ALA A 78 30.01 47.22 -15.77
C ALA A 78 30.63 46.79 -17.10
N ARG A 79 31.73 46.05 -17.04
CA ARG A 79 32.42 45.41 -18.17
C ARG A 79 32.19 43.91 -18.17
N GLU A 80 32.14 43.28 -17.00
CA GLU A 80 31.90 41.84 -16.85
C GLU A 80 30.76 41.56 -15.86
N ILE A 81 29.83 40.70 -16.26
CA ILE A 81 28.73 40.24 -15.42
C ILE A 81 28.64 38.71 -15.47
N GLY A 82 28.81 38.08 -14.31
CA GLY A 82 28.87 36.63 -14.10
C GLY A 82 27.54 35.96 -13.72
N PHE A 83 26.42 36.69 -13.76
CA PHE A 83 25.09 36.19 -13.40
C PHE A 83 24.02 36.54 -14.44
N HIS A 84 22.85 35.90 -14.34
CA HIS A 84 21.71 36.15 -15.22
C HIS A 84 20.88 37.33 -14.72
N ILE A 85 20.60 38.32 -15.58
CA ILE A 85 19.81 39.50 -15.27
C ILE A 85 18.36 39.29 -15.73
N TYR A 86 17.41 39.45 -14.82
CA TYR A 86 15.97 39.40 -15.09
C TYR A 86 15.37 40.81 -14.94
N VAL A 87 14.97 41.40 -16.05
CA VAL A 87 14.21 42.65 -16.15
C VAL A 87 12.79 42.28 -16.56
N GLU A 88 11.98 41.92 -15.58
CA GLU A 88 10.65 41.36 -15.79
C GLU A 88 9.60 42.09 -14.98
N ASN A 89 8.49 42.47 -15.61
CA ASN A 89 7.39 43.20 -14.95
C ASN A 89 7.86 44.49 -14.25
N THR A 90 8.75 45.26 -14.88
CA THR A 90 9.24 46.54 -14.35
C THR A 90 8.62 47.72 -15.06
N ASP A 91 8.61 48.88 -14.39
CA ASP A 91 8.20 50.18 -14.94
C ASP A 91 9.39 50.95 -15.54
N PHE A 92 10.48 50.25 -15.88
CA PHE A 92 11.67 50.88 -16.45
C PHE A 92 11.35 51.41 -17.86
N GLU A 93 11.81 52.61 -18.16
CA GLU A 93 11.80 53.26 -19.47
C GLU A 93 13.12 53.04 -20.22
N GLU A 94 14.26 53.00 -19.52
CA GLU A 94 15.59 52.88 -20.10
C GLU A 94 16.49 51.86 -19.38
N LEU A 95 17.10 50.95 -20.14
CA LEU A 95 18.03 49.95 -19.63
C LEU A 95 19.43 50.12 -20.26
N LYS A 96 20.46 50.44 -19.45
CA LYS A 96 21.80 50.79 -19.96
C LYS A 96 22.91 49.90 -19.40
N LEU A 97 23.67 49.27 -20.30
CA LEU A 97 24.90 48.53 -20.01
C LEU A 97 26.04 49.03 -20.93
N PRO A 98 26.43 50.31 -20.82
CA PRO A 98 27.17 51.02 -21.88
C PRO A 98 28.63 50.58 -22.06
N LYS A 99 29.21 49.89 -21.07
CA LYS A 99 30.59 49.41 -21.10
C LYS A 99 30.73 47.88 -21.13
N LEU A 100 29.62 47.15 -21.29
CA LEU A 100 29.61 45.69 -21.23
C LEU A 100 30.49 45.06 -22.30
N GLU A 101 31.39 44.18 -21.86
CA GLU A 101 32.33 43.42 -22.70
C GLU A 101 32.17 41.90 -22.52
N LYS A 102 31.60 41.46 -21.39
CA LYS A 102 31.39 40.06 -21.06
C LYS A 102 30.13 39.86 -20.22
N LEU A 103 29.27 38.93 -20.64
CA LEU A 103 28.10 38.50 -19.89
C LEU A 103 28.09 36.98 -19.88
N GLU A 104 28.55 36.34 -18.80
CA GLU A 104 28.61 34.87 -18.73
C GLU A 104 27.26 34.23 -18.42
N GLY A 105 26.40 34.93 -17.70
CA GLY A 105 25.04 34.49 -17.42
C GLY A 105 24.14 34.66 -18.64
N GLY A 106 23.13 35.50 -18.51
CA GLY A 106 22.16 35.78 -19.56
C GLY A 106 21.37 37.03 -19.24
N ILE A 107 20.49 37.43 -20.15
CA ILE A 107 19.58 38.55 -19.91
C ILE A 107 18.18 38.22 -20.40
N THR A 108 17.21 38.40 -19.51
CA THR A 108 15.79 38.24 -19.80
C THR A 108 15.11 39.59 -19.62
N ILE A 109 14.49 40.11 -20.66
CA ILE A 109 13.75 41.37 -20.65
C ILE A 109 12.32 41.08 -21.08
N ARG A 110 11.40 40.95 -20.12
CA ARG A 110 10.04 40.50 -20.40
C ARG A 110 8.95 41.33 -19.75
N ASN A 111 7.91 41.66 -20.52
CA ASN A 111 6.71 42.33 -20.02
C ASN A 111 7.00 43.64 -19.27
N ASN A 112 7.79 44.54 -19.87
CA ASN A 112 8.04 45.89 -19.34
C ASN A 112 7.29 46.90 -20.23
N PRO A 113 6.09 47.37 -19.83
CA PRO A 113 5.22 48.16 -20.70
C PRO A 113 5.81 49.52 -21.09
N GLU A 114 6.60 50.10 -20.20
CA GLU A 114 7.19 51.44 -20.36
C GLU A 114 8.59 51.42 -20.99
N LEU A 115 9.20 50.25 -21.17
CA LEU A 115 10.58 50.14 -21.65
C LEU A 115 10.70 50.57 -23.11
N ARG A 116 11.35 51.71 -23.33
CA ARG A 116 11.55 52.34 -24.64
C ARG A 116 12.91 52.03 -25.22
N SER A 117 13.93 51.95 -24.39
CA SER A 117 15.32 51.80 -24.87
C SER A 117 16.14 50.79 -24.08
N PHE A 118 16.97 50.04 -24.81
CA PHE A 118 18.10 49.28 -24.30
C PHE A 118 19.36 49.71 -25.04
N ARG A 119 20.44 49.91 -24.30
CA ARG A 119 21.71 50.38 -24.86
C ARG A 119 22.89 49.59 -24.30
N ILE A 120 23.75 49.14 -25.20
CA ILE A 120 25.04 48.51 -24.89
C ILE A 120 26.17 49.22 -25.63
N ARG A 121 27.40 48.78 -25.38
CA ARG A 121 28.58 49.26 -26.10
C ARG A 121 28.50 48.93 -27.59
N ARG A 122 28.30 49.95 -28.43
CA ARG A 122 28.32 49.79 -29.90
C ARG A 122 29.72 49.45 -30.41
N GLY A 123 29.78 48.60 -31.44
CA GLY A 123 31.02 48.18 -32.09
C GLY A 123 31.78 47.06 -31.37
N PHE A 124 31.30 46.59 -30.22
CA PHE A 124 31.86 45.42 -29.53
C PHE A 124 31.16 44.15 -30.00
N THR A 125 31.91 43.12 -30.41
CA THR A 125 31.35 41.86 -30.92
C THR A 125 31.38 40.77 -29.84
N PHE A 126 30.21 40.27 -29.48
CA PHE A 126 30.07 39.15 -28.55
C PHE A 126 30.31 37.82 -29.28
N SER A 127 31.26 37.05 -28.76
CA SER A 127 31.63 35.72 -29.24
C SER A 127 31.12 34.66 -28.27
N ARG A 128 30.30 33.73 -28.77
CA ARG A 128 29.69 32.64 -27.98
C ARG A 128 30.68 31.83 -27.14
N LYS A 129 31.93 31.68 -27.61
CA LYS A 129 32.96 30.88 -26.92
C LYS A 129 33.70 31.66 -25.83
N ARG A 130 33.59 32.99 -25.79
CA ARG A 130 34.47 33.85 -24.97
C ARG A 130 33.69 34.75 -24.02
N ASN A 131 32.66 35.43 -24.50
CA ASN A 131 32.10 36.57 -23.78
C ASN A 131 30.61 36.83 -24.00
N ALA A 132 29.93 36.08 -24.86
CA ALA A 132 28.50 36.23 -25.07
C ALA A 132 27.68 35.55 -23.94
N PRO A 133 26.47 36.06 -23.65
CA PRO A 133 25.51 35.39 -22.77
C PRO A 133 25.19 33.97 -23.20
N THR A 134 24.96 33.11 -22.21
CA THR A 134 24.40 31.78 -22.42
C THR A 134 22.99 31.82 -23.01
N THR A 135 22.21 32.85 -22.65
CA THR A 135 20.84 33.05 -23.15
C THR A 135 20.47 34.53 -23.18
N VAL A 136 19.70 34.92 -24.20
CA VAL A 136 18.99 36.21 -24.25
C VAL A 136 17.54 35.94 -24.60
N THR A 137 16.62 36.49 -23.80
CA THR A 137 15.18 36.35 -24.00
C THR A 137 14.51 37.71 -23.90
N VAL A 138 13.81 38.11 -24.95
CA VAL A 138 13.14 39.40 -25.05
C VAL A 138 11.77 39.20 -25.67
N ASP A 139 10.72 39.56 -24.94
CA ASP A 139 9.34 39.55 -25.40
C ASP A 139 8.48 40.46 -24.49
N GLY A 140 7.28 40.86 -24.92
CA GLY A 140 6.38 41.62 -24.04
C GLY A 140 6.73 43.09 -23.77
N ASN A 141 7.70 43.67 -24.49
CA ASN A 141 8.08 45.08 -24.31
C ASN A 141 7.49 45.96 -25.44
N ALA A 142 6.28 46.49 -25.24
CA ALA A 142 5.48 47.14 -26.29
C ALA A 142 6.12 48.41 -26.89
N LYS A 143 6.90 49.15 -26.10
CA LYS A 143 7.49 50.43 -26.49
C LYS A 143 8.96 50.33 -26.92
N LEU A 144 9.54 49.12 -26.91
CA LEU A 144 10.98 48.92 -27.13
C LEU A 144 11.34 49.19 -28.60
N ASN A 145 12.26 50.14 -28.82
CA ASN A 145 12.56 50.59 -30.18
C ASN A 145 13.45 49.62 -30.99
N ALA A 146 13.44 49.75 -32.31
CA ALA A 146 14.17 48.87 -33.23
C ALA A 146 15.69 48.88 -33.02
N GLU A 147 16.26 50.02 -32.64
CA GLU A 147 17.69 50.14 -32.33
C GLU A 147 18.07 49.31 -31.11
N SER A 148 17.21 49.28 -30.10
CA SER A 148 17.36 48.42 -28.91
C SER A 148 17.28 46.94 -29.27
N MET A 149 16.38 46.59 -30.19
CA MET A 149 16.28 45.21 -30.70
C MET A 149 17.54 44.80 -31.47
N ALA A 150 18.17 45.71 -32.22
CA ALA A 150 19.46 45.46 -32.88
C ALA A 150 20.60 45.31 -31.86
N ASP A 151 20.66 46.18 -30.85
CA ASP A 151 21.62 46.10 -29.75
C ASP A 151 21.50 44.73 -29.04
N LEU A 152 20.29 44.29 -28.70
CA LEU A 152 20.03 42.97 -28.10
C LEU A 152 20.47 41.81 -29.00
N ARG A 153 20.20 41.87 -30.30
CA ARG A 153 20.62 40.83 -31.26
C ARG A 153 22.14 40.77 -31.42
N SER A 154 22.86 41.86 -31.16
CA SER A 154 24.32 41.85 -31.21
C SER A 154 24.99 41.10 -30.04
N LEU A 155 24.25 40.87 -28.94
CA LEU A 155 24.73 40.08 -27.80
C LEU A 155 24.91 38.60 -28.16
N CYS A 156 24.17 38.09 -29.14
CA CYS A 156 24.16 36.67 -29.44
C CYS A 156 23.61 36.34 -30.82
N SER A 157 24.21 35.35 -31.48
CA SER A 157 23.77 34.88 -32.80
C SER A 157 22.46 34.06 -32.76
N TYR A 158 22.09 33.48 -31.61
CA TYR A 158 20.93 32.59 -31.46
C TYR A 158 20.21 32.86 -30.14
N CYS A 159 19.15 33.67 -30.19
CA CYS A 159 18.43 34.13 -29.01
C CYS A 159 16.94 34.30 -29.26
N ASP A 160 16.17 34.22 -28.18
CA ASP A 160 14.72 34.34 -28.18
C ASP A 160 14.34 35.82 -28.09
N ILE A 161 14.66 36.59 -29.14
CA ILE A 161 14.42 38.04 -29.20
C ILE A 161 13.27 38.32 -30.16
N PHE A 162 12.15 38.74 -29.59
CA PHE A 162 10.89 38.92 -30.30
C PHE A 162 10.33 40.32 -30.13
N GLU A 163 9.70 40.80 -31.20
CA GLU A 163 8.86 42.00 -31.14
C GLU A 163 7.65 41.75 -30.27
N TRP A 164 7.07 42.83 -29.74
CA TRP A 164 5.90 42.74 -28.89
C TRP A 164 4.72 42.15 -29.66
N THR A 165 4.01 41.24 -28.99
CA THR A 165 2.70 40.77 -29.41
C THR A 165 1.76 40.77 -28.23
N LYS A 166 0.45 40.84 -28.50
CA LYS A 166 -0.62 40.75 -27.48
C LYS A 166 -0.60 39.45 -26.66
N CYS A 167 0.20 38.46 -27.05
CA CYS A 167 0.26 37.12 -26.45
C CYS A 167 1.62 36.75 -25.84
N SER A 168 2.47 37.77 -25.64
CA SER A 168 3.77 37.61 -25.00
C SER A 168 3.74 37.65 -23.45
N ALA A 169 2.61 38.06 -22.85
CA ALA A 169 2.41 38.08 -21.41
C ALA A 169 0.92 37.82 -21.05
N ILE A 170 0.55 36.54 -21.02
CA ILE A 170 -0.82 36.09 -20.77
C ILE A 170 -1.03 35.83 -19.27
N GLU A 171 -2.17 36.26 -18.75
CA GLU A 171 -2.57 36.01 -17.36
C GLU A 171 -3.06 34.56 -17.15
N PRO A 172 -2.96 34.00 -15.94
CA PRO A 172 -3.49 32.68 -15.63
C PRO A 172 -4.98 32.55 -15.95
N LEU A 173 -5.39 31.40 -16.51
CA LEU A 173 -6.79 31.09 -16.78
C LEU A 173 -7.45 30.59 -15.50
N VAL A 174 -8.47 31.29 -15.01
CA VAL A 174 -9.19 30.94 -13.78
C VAL A 174 -10.66 30.63 -14.00
N SER A 175 -11.21 31.05 -15.14
CA SER A 175 -12.62 30.93 -15.51
C SER A 175 -12.79 30.48 -16.97
N ASP A 176 -13.95 29.92 -17.32
CA ASP A 176 -14.24 29.50 -18.70
C ASP A 176 -14.22 30.68 -19.70
N SER A 177 -14.55 31.89 -19.26
CA SER A 177 -14.42 33.11 -20.09
C SER A 177 -12.98 33.43 -20.45
N ASP A 178 -12.01 33.08 -19.61
CA ASP A 178 -10.59 33.34 -19.88
C ASP A 178 -10.10 32.47 -21.05
N TYR A 179 -10.62 31.26 -21.22
CA TYR A 179 -10.28 30.38 -22.34
C TYR A 179 -10.74 30.99 -23.66
N ALA A 180 -11.98 31.48 -23.72
CA ALA A 180 -12.51 32.15 -24.92
C ALA A 180 -11.70 33.41 -25.25
N ALA A 181 -11.42 34.24 -24.24
CA ALA A 181 -10.61 35.45 -24.40
C ALA A 181 -9.18 35.14 -24.86
N LEU A 182 -8.55 34.07 -24.36
CA LEU A 182 -7.25 33.61 -24.82
C LEU A 182 -7.26 33.29 -26.31
N ILE A 183 -8.25 32.52 -26.78
CA ILE A 183 -8.34 32.10 -28.18
C ILE A 183 -8.55 33.32 -29.09
N GLU A 184 -9.50 34.19 -28.76
CA GLU A 184 -9.80 35.41 -29.51
C GLU A 184 -8.56 36.33 -29.57
N LYS A 185 -7.88 36.50 -28.44
CA LYS A 185 -6.69 37.34 -28.33
C LYS A 185 -5.51 36.74 -29.09
N CYS A 186 -5.28 35.43 -29.05
CA CYS A 186 -4.00 34.82 -29.45
C CYS A 186 -4.04 33.97 -30.72
N GLN A 187 -5.20 33.75 -31.33
CA GLN A 187 -5.26 33.11 -32.63
C GLN A 187 -4.35 33.81 -33.66
N GLY A 188 -3.57 33.01 -34.41
CA GLY A 188 -2.65 33.50 -35.43
C GLY A 188 -1.33 34.09 -34.91
N GLU A 189 -1.14 34.18 -33.58
CA GLU A 189 0.11 34.69 -33.00
C GLU A 189 1.23 33.67 -33.07
N LYS A 190 2.46 34.15 -33.31
CA LYS A 190 3.66 33.29 -33.34
C LYS A 190 4.18 32.94 -31.95
N ILE A 191 3.83 33.75 -30.95
CA ILE A 191 4.36 33.69 -29.59
C ILE A 191 3.20 33.70 -28.63
N ILE A 192 3.16 32.69 -27.77
CA ILE A 192 2.12 32.53 -26.75
C ILE A 192 2.85 32.19 -25.46
N LYS A 193 3.02 33.17 -24.57
CA LYS A 193 3.77 32.99 -23.32
C LYS A 193 3.01 33.52 -22.12
N SER A 194 3.18 32.86 -20.98
CA SER A 194 2.72 33.36 -19.70
C SER A 194 3.39 34.68 -19.33
N ARG A 195 2.68 35.50 -18.56
CA ARG A 195 3.29 36.61 -17.84
C ARG A 195 4.43 36.10 -16.96
N PRO A 196 5.58 36.80 -16.85
CA PRO A 196 6.67 36.34 -16.02
C PRO A 196 6.23 36.11 -14.57
N GLN A 197 6.70 35.02 -13.97
CA GLN A 197 6.40 34.57 -12.60
C GLN A 197 4.97 34.07 -12.36
N THR A 198 4.13 34.01 -13.40
CA THR A 198 2.84 33.32 -13.33
C THR A 198 2.92 31.99 -14.06
N LYS A 199 1.98 31.09 -13.76
CA LYS A 199 1.84 29.83 -14.48
C LYS A 199 0.59 29.86 -15.34
N LEU A 200 0.77 29.70 -16.65
CA LEU A 200 -0.33 29.54 -17.58
C LEU A 200 -0.63 28.06 -17.78
N PHE A 201 -1.81 27.61 -17.35
CA PHE A 201 -2.29 26.26 -17.54
C PHE A 201 -3.44 26.25 -18.55
N LEU A 202 -3.32 25.42 -19.57
CA LEU A 202 -4.35 25.21 -20.59
C LEU A 202 -4.92 23.80 -20.45
N ASP A 203 -6.15 23.69 -19.94
CA ASP A 203 -6.91 22.44 -19.94
C ASP A 203 -7.67 22.25 -21.25
N LEU A 204 -7.28 21.25 -22.04
CA LEU A 204 -7.89 20.97 -23.34
C LEU A 204 -9.33 20.43 -23.23
N SER A 205 -9.77 19.99 -22.04
CA SER A 205 -11.18 19.62 -21.83
C SER A 205 -12.14 20.82 -21.88
N LYS A 206 -11.60 22.06 -21.81
CA LYS A 206 -12.34 23.31 -21.79
C LYS A 206 -12.48 24.00 -23.14
N ILE A 207 -11.84 23.47 -24.19
CA ILE A 207 -11.87 24.05 -25.54
C ILE A 207 -12.21 22.98 -26.57
N SER A 208 -12.62 23.39 -27.78
CA SER A 208 -12.79 22.48 -28.91
C SER A 208 -11.46 22.24 -29.65
N GLN A 209 -11.42 21.18 -30.45
CA GLN A 209 -10.26 20.92 -31.31
C GLN A 209 -10.03 22.07 -32.31
N ASP A 210 -11.10 22.63 -32.88
CA ASP A 210 -10.99 23.78 -33.80
C ASP A 210 -10.39 25.01 -33.11
N GLN A 211 -10.80 25.28 -31.86
CA GLN A 211 -10.24 26.38 -31.06
C GLN A 211 -8.75 26.18 -30.79
N PHE A 212 -8.34 24.95 -30.48
CA PHE A 212 -6.93 24.60 -30.32
C PHE A 212 -6.15 24.80 -31.63
N ASP A 213 -6.68 24.31 -32.74
CA ASP A 213 -6.05 24.41 -34.05
C ASP A 213 -5.91 25.88 -34.49
N MET A 214 -6.91 26.72 -34.23
CA MET A 214 -6.84 28.18 -34.46
C MET A 214 -5.76 28.84 -33.60
N LEU A 215 -5.73 28.54 -32.30
CA LEU A 215 -4.79 29.11 -31.34
C LEU A 215 -3.34 28.78 -31.70
N PHE A 216 -3.06 27.53 -32.09
CA PHE A 216 -1.69 27.06 -32.35
C PHE A 216 -1.30 26.98 -33.84
N SER A 217 -2.17 27.41 -34.76
CA SER A 217 -1.94 27.38 -36.22
C SER A 217 -0.63 28.05 -36.66
N GLN A 218 -0.25 29.15 -36.02
CA GLN A 218 0.95 29.93 -36.32
C GLN A 218 1.98 29.91 -35.18
N ALA A 219 1.65 29.31 -34.05
CA ALA A 219 2.47 29.36 -32.86
C ALA A 219 3.80 28.63 -33.06
N THR A 220 4.89 29.37 -32.84
CA THR A 220 6.27 28.87 -32.93
C THR A 220 6.90 28.75 -31.55
N HIS A 221 6.60 29.65 -30.62
CA HIS A 221 7.17 29.68 -29.27
C HIS A 221 6.05 29.73 -28.25
N VAL A 222 5.90 28.65 -27.49
CA VAL A 222 4.82 28.45 -26.53
C VAL A 222 5.41 28.23 -25.14
N GLU A 223 5.00 29.04 -24.17
CA GLU A 223 5.33 28.88 -22.74
C GLU A 223 4.04 28.77 -21.93
N MET A 224 3.67 27.53 -21.62
CA MET A 224 2.51 27.15 -20.80
C MET A 224 2.57 25.66 -20.46
N CYS A 225 1.70 25.22 -19.56
CA CYS A 225 1.46 23.81 -19.29
C CYS A 225 0.13 23.38 -19.91
N ILE A 226 0.18 22.40 -20.81
CA ILE A 226 -1.00 21.92 -21.54
C ILE A 226 -1.43 20.58 -20.94
N SER A 227 -2.70 20.47 -20.53
CA SER A 227 -3.29 19.25 -19.97
C SER A 227 -4.36 18.70 -20.91
N MET A 228 -4.20 17.45 -21.33
CA MET A 228 -5.15 16.71 -22.15
C MET A 228 -5.54 15.43 -21.42
N ARG A 229 -6.65 15.48 -20.69
CA ARG A 229 -7.19 14.35 -19.93
C ARG A 229 -8.64 14.09 -20.33
N ASP A 230 -8.96 12.83 -20.64
CA ASP A 230 -10.31 12.42 -21.03
C ASP A 230 -10.87 13.21 -22.23
N VAL A 231 -9.97 13.71 -23.09
CA VAL A 231 -10.34 14.55 -24.24
C VAL A 231 -10.63 13.63 -25.44
N PRO A 232 -11.78 13.76 -26.12
CA PRO A 232 -12.21 12.82 -27.15
C PRO A 232 -11.52 13.00 -28.50
N TRP A 233 -10.52 13.89 -28.60
CA TRP A 233 -9.86 14.26 -29.85
C TRP A 233 -9.03 13.11 -30.43
N THR A 234 -8.91 13.09 -31.75
CA THR A 234 -8.13 12.07 -32.46
C THR A 234 -6.69 12.48 -32.70
N GLN A 235 -6.39 13.77 -32.65
CA GLN A 235 -5.06 14.32 -32.93
C GLN A 235 -4.74 15.53 -32.06
N LEU A 236 -3.45 15.73 -31.81
CA LEU A 236 -2.89 16.93 -31.20
C LEU A 236 -1.71 17.39 -32.07
N VAL A 237 -1.92 18.42 -32.89
CA VAL A 237 -0.96 18.84 -33.92
C VAL A 237 -0.53 20.27 -33.68
N PHE A 238 0.77 20.48 -33.54
CA PHE A 238 1.35 21.81 -33.54
C PHE A 238 2.07 22.03 -34.87
N PRO A 239 1.48 22.72 -35.87
CA PRO A 239 2.02 22.73 -37.23
C PRO A 239 3.34 23.50 -37.38
N LYS A 240 3.59 24.52 -36.55
CA LYS A 240 4.75 25.43 -36.67
C LYS A 240 5.59 25.55 -35.40
N LEU A 241 5.29 24.74 -34.37
CA LEU A 241 5.97 24.83 -33.09
C LEU A 241 7.47 24.58 -33.22
N LEU A 242 8.23 25.56 -32.77
CA LEU A 242 9.68 25.50 -32.64
C LEU A 242 10.07 25.30 -31.18
N ARG A 243 9.33 25.82 -30.19
CA ARG A 243 9.72 25.70 -28.78
C ARG A 243 8.50 25.56 -27.88
N LEU A 244 8.51 24.53 -27.04
CA LEU A 244 7.51 24.29 -26.00
C LEU A 244 8.19 24.33 -24.63
N ILE A 245 7.87 25.34 -23.84
CA ILE A 245 8.44 25.60 -22.53
C ILE A 245 7.34 25.35 -21.47
N PRO A 246 7.60 24.55 -20.43
CA PRO A 246 6.64 24.36 -19.34
C PRO A 246 6.43 25.68 -18.61
N CYS A 247 5.23 25.84 -18.05
CA CYS A 247 4.87 27.00 -17.23
C CYS A 247 5.68 27.15 -15.92
N GLY A 248 6.52 26.17 -15.56
CA GLY A 248 7.36 26.24 -14.37
C GLY A 248 8.41 25.13 -14.30
N ALA A 249 9.37 25.30 -13.39
CA ALA A 249 10.46 24.34 -13.19
C ALA A 249 9.90 22.99 -12.69
N GLY A 250 10.17 21.92 -13.44
CA GLY A 250 9.68 20.57 -13.13
C GLY A 250 8.26 20.27 -13.60
N ASP A 251 7.49 21.29 -14.02
CA ASP A 251 6.12 21.10 -14.51
C ASP A 251 6.10 20.42 -15.88
N ARG A 252 4.99 19.73 -16.18
CA ARG A 252 4.77 19.07 -17.47
C ARG A 252 4.36 20.08 -18.52
N ALA A 253 5.17 20.25 -19.56
CA ALA A 253 4.84 21.15 -20.67
C ALA A 253 3.61 20.65 -21.45
N LEU A 254 3.52 19.32 -21.63
CA LEU A 254 2.33 18.63 -22.11
C LEU A 254 2.08 17.40 -21.25
N LYS A 255 0.87 17.28 -20.72
CA LYS A 255 0.37 16.09 -20.02
C LYS A 255 -0.84 15.55 -20.77
N ALA A 256 -0.62 14.57 -21.65
CA ALA A 256 -1.69 13.86 -22.34
C ALA A 256 -1.89 12.48 -21.71
N VAL A 257 -2.90 12.38 -20.85
CA VAL A 257 -3.15 11.19 -20.02
C VAL A 257 -4.59 10.73 -20.18
N HIS A 258 -4.80 9.43 -20.36
CA HIS A 258 -6.15 8.84 -20.38
C HIS A 258 -7.02 9.39 -21.53
N ASN A 259 -6.54 9.24 -22.77
CA ASN A 259 -7.28 9.65 -23.96
C ASN A 259 -7.60 8.43 -24.82
N SER A 260 -8.89 8.18 -25.03
CA SER A 260 -9.40 6.98 -25.70
C SER A 260 -9.21 7.00 -27.22
N ASN A 261 -9.21 8.19 -27.82
CA ASN A 261 -9.26 8.36 -29.28
C ASN A 261 -7.97 8.93 -29.90
N LEU A 262 -7.00 9.35 -29.08
CA LEU A 262 -5.81 10.05 -29.54
C LEU A 262 -4.89 9.11 -30.35
N ARG A 263 -4.86 9.31 -31.67
CA ARG A 263 -4.09 8.51 -32.64
C ARG A 263 -2.82 9.20 -33.10
N MET A 264 -2.72 10.51 -32.94
CA MET A 264 -1.61 11.29 -33.46
C MET A 264 -1.23 12.42 -32.52
N ILE A 265 0.06 12.55 -32.26
CA ILE A 265 0.66 13.74 -31.68
C ILE A 265 1.80 14.15 -32.60
N SER A 266 1.76 15.38 -33.09
CA SER A 266 2.73 15.88 -34.05
C SER A 266 3.35 17.18 -33.57
N PHE A 267 4.67 17.17 -33.50
CA PHE A 267 5.50 18.35 -33.35
C PHE A 267 6.38 18.45 -34.61
N PRO A 268 6.57 19.63 -35.21
CA PRO A 268 7.33 19.77 -36.44
C PRO A 268 8.76 19.27 -36.22
N SER A 269 9.31 18.57 -37.20
CA SER A 269 10.69 18.08 -37.13
C SER A 269 11.67 19.26 -37.07
N TYR A 270 12.37 19.38 -35.95
CA TYR A 270 13.33 20.42 -35.59
C TYR A 270 14.52 20.55 -36.57
N ASN A 271 14.33 21.32 -37.64
CA ASN A 271 15.39 22.12 -38.26
C ASN A 271 15.14 23.61 -37.97
N SER A 272 14.72 23.94 -36.74
CA SER A 272 14.58 25.34 -36.31
C SER A 272 15.96 26.00 -36.41
N GLU A 273 16.07 27.04 -37.24
CA GLU A 273 17.30 27.79 -37.51
C GLU A 273 18.11 28.03 -36.23
N GLY A 274 19.28 27.37 -36.13
CA GLY A 274 20.31 27.72 -35.13
C GLY A 274 20.41 26.91 -33.84
N PHE A 275 19.37 26.21 -33.39
CA PHE A 275 19.44 25.43 -32.14
C PHE A 275 19.80 23.94 -32.35
N GLY A 276 19.45 23.35 -33.49
CA GLY A 276 19.75 21.94 -33.80
C GLY A 276 19.36 20.98 -32.67
N ARG A 277 20.32 20.17 -32.20
CA ARG A 277 20.15 19.20 -31.10
C ARG A 277 19.87 19.82 -29.71
N LEU A 278 19.95 21.15 -29.58
CA LEU A 278 19.70 21.86 -28.31
C LEU A 278 18.21 22.14 -28.07
N ASN A 279 17.35 21.94 -29.06
CA ASN A 279 15.92 22.19 -28.96
C ASN A 279 15.13 20.92 -28.62
N SER A 280 15.39 20.34 -27.44
CA SER A 280 14.66 19.17 -26.95
C SER A 280 13.34 19.57 -26.30
N MET A 281 12.28 18.81 -26.55
CA MET A 281 11.08 18.88 -25.72
C MET A 281 11.42 18.46 -24.30
N ILE A 282 10.79 19.09 -23.31
CA ILE A 282 11.05 18.81 -21.90
C ILE A 282 9.77 18.49 -21.16
N ASN A 283 9.86 17.57 -20.20
CA ASN A 283 8.78 17.23 -19.28
C ASN A 283 7.44 16.86 -19.94
N ILE A 284 7.45 16.14 -21.06
CA ILE A 284 6.20 15.60 -21.64
C ILE A 284 5.78 14.34 -20.88
N GLU A 285 4.49 14.21 -20.57
CA GLU A 285 3.87 12.99 -20.03
C GLU A 285 2.81 12.46 -21.01
N LEU A 286 3.07 11.27 -21.57
CA LEU A 286 2.15 10.48 -22.38
C LEU A 286 1.89 9.16 -21.68
N ARG A 287 0.67 8.95 -21.17
CA ARG A 287 0.27 7.72 -20.49
C ARG A 287 -1.20 7.43 -20.75
N ASN A 288 -1.59 6.16 -20.82
CA ASN A 288 -3.01 5.79 -21.02
C ASN A 288 -3.65 6.42 -22.27
N ASN A 289 -2.89 6.61 -23.35
CA ASN A 289 -3.44 6.99 -24.64
C ASN A 289 -3.70 5.69 -25.43
N PHE A 290 -4.94 5.22 -25.42
CA PHE A 290 -5.30 3.81 -25.71
C PHE A 290 -5.02 3.38 -27.14
N VAL A 291 -5.11 4.31 -28.09
CA VAL A 291 -4.93 4.06 -29.52
C VAL A 291 -3.74 4.81 -30.12
N LEU A 292 -2.89 5.42 -29.28
CA LEU A 292 -1.71 6.15 -29.74
C LEU A 292 -0.63 5.15 -30.20
N PRO A 293 -0.20 5.18 -31.46
CA PRO A 293 0.76 4.21 -31.98
C PRO A 293 2.14 4.29 -31.30
N GLU A 294 2.76 3.12 -31.10
CA GLU A 294 4.08 3.02 -30.46
C GLU A 294 5.19 3.77 -31.20
N PHE A 295 5.12 3.87 -32.53
CA PHE A 295 6.12 4.60 -33.31
C PHE A 295 6.14 6.11 -32.99
N ILE A 296 5.00 6.70 -32.63
CA ILE A 296 4.92 8.10 -32.19
C ILE A 296 5.69 8.27 -30.87
N ILE A 297 5.42 7.39 -29.90
CA ILE A 297 6.08 7.39 -28.60
C ILE A 297 7.59 7.18 -28.75
N THR A 298 7.99 6.23 -29.59
CA THR A 298 9.41 5.93 -29.87
C THR A 298 10.12 7.12 -30.54
N SER A 299 9.45 7.79 -31.49
CA SER A 299 9.95 8.99 -32.16
C SER A 299 10.13 10.19 -31.21
N LEU A 300 9.33 10.28 -30.14
CA LEU A 300 9.46 11.30 -29.10
C LEU A 300 10.60 11.00 -28.13
N ARG A 301 10.82 9.72 -27.77
CA ARG A 301 11.86 9.33 -26.78
C ARG A 301 13.25 9.84 -27.12
N SER A 302 13.64 9.82 -28.39
CA SER A 302 14.98 10.28 -28.81
C SER A 302 15.17 11.80 -28.72
N ARG A 303 14.09 12.58 -28.52
CA ARG A 303 14.07 14.05 -28.61
C ARG A 303 13.47 14.74 -27.38
N CYS A 304 13.11 13.96 -26.36
CA CYS A 304 12.40 14.43 -25.17
C CYS A 304 13.24 14.19 -23.91
N ARG A 305 13.52 15.25 -23.14
CA ARG A 305 14.26 15.16 -21.87
C ARG A 305 13.29 15.17 -20.69
N PHE A 306 13.55 14.33 -19.68
CA PHE A 306 12.73 14.22 -18.47
C PHE A 306 11.25 13.84 -18.72
N CYS A 307 11.00 13.10 -19.80
CA CYS A 307 9.65 12.76 -20.25
C CYS A 307 9.21 11.37 -19.76
N THR A 308 7.92 11.23 -19.47
CA THR A 308 7.28 9.95 -19.15
C THR A 308 6.47 9.51 -20.36
N LEU A 309 7.03 8.59 -21.16
CA LEU A 309 6.45 8.18 -22.44
C LEU A 309 6.11 6.68 -22.42
N GLN A 310 4.83 6.37 -22.23
CA GLN A 310 4.33 5.03 -22.00
C GLN A 310 3.41 4.58 -23.14
N VAL A 311 3.77 3.47 -23.76
CA VAL A 311 2.88 2.76 -24.70
C VAL A 311 1.74 2.17 -23.89
N TYR A 312 0.52 2.26 -24.41
CA TYR A 312 -0.60 1.61 -23.75
C TYR A 312 -0.41 0.09 -23.79
N LYS A 313 -0.33 -0.50 -22.61
CA LYS A 313 -0.39 -1.94 -22.40
C LYS A 313 -1.22 -2.18 -21.15
N GLU A 314 -2.03 -3.23 -21.16
CA GLU A 314 -2.74 -3.69 -19.96
C GLU A 314 -1.75 -4.18 -18.89
N CYS A 315 -2.21 -4.23 -17.65
CA CYS A 315 -1.44 -4.80 -16.55
C CYS A 315 -1.75 -6.30 -16.38
N ASP A 316 -1.67 -7.06 -17.47
CA ASP A 316 -2.00 -8.48 -17.51
C ASP A 316 -0.80 -9.42 -17.28
N GLN A 317 0.38 -8.84 -17.02
CA GLN A 317 1.66 -9.54 -16.82
C GLN A 317 2.42 -8.98 -15.60
N ILE A 318 1.77 -8.93 -14.45
CA ILE A 318 2.35 -8.34 -13.23
C ILE A 318 3.25 -9.35 -12.50
N GLU A 319 4.41 -8.88 -12.05
CA GLU A 319 5.36 -9.60 -11.21
C GLU A 319 5.37 -9.06 -9.76
N PRO A 320 5.71 -9.89 -8.75
CA PRO A 320 5.71 -9.46 -7.34
C PRO A 320 6.58 -8.24 -7.02
N ARG A 321 7.66 -8.00 -7.77
CA ARG A 321 8.51 -6.80 -7.56
C ARG A 321 7.79 -5.49 -7.87
N GLN A 322 6.78 -5.53 -8.75
CA GLN A 322 6.04 -4.35 -9.20
C GLN A 322 4.98 -3.89 -8.18
N THR A 323 4.54 -4.77 -7.27
CA THR A 323 3.54 -4.44 -6.24
C THR A 323 4.15 -3.92 -4.93
N ARG A 324 5.49 -3.91 -4.81
CA ARG A 324 6.19 -3.48 -3.59
C ARG A 324 6.04 -1.99 -3.27
N ASN A 325 5.83 -1.16 -4.29
CA ASN A 325 5.64 0.28 -4.13
C ASN A 325 4.34 0.67 -4.82
N ALA A 326 3.33 1.01 -4.02
CA ALA A 326 2.01 1.32 -4.52
C ALA A 326 2.00 2.53 -5.46
N THR A 327 2.78 3.59 -5.19
CA THR A 327 2.86 4.76 -6.07
C THR A 327 3.42 4.39 -7.45
N LYS A 328 4.49 3.59 -7.51
CA LYS A 328 5.01 3.06 -8.78
C LYS A 328 4.03 2.11 -9.46
N PHE A 329 3.23 1.38 -8.68
CA PHE A 329 2.16 0.56 -9.23
C PHE A 329 1.07 1.41 -9.88
N VAL A 330 0.71 2.58 -9.32
CA VAL A 330 -0.20 3.54 -9.95
C VAL A 330 0.37 4.07 -11.27
N GLU A 331 1.66 4.41 -11.32
CA GLU A 331 2.32 4.82 -12.58
C GLU A 331 2.25 3.73 -13.67
N LEU A 332 2.33 2.47 -13.27
CA LEU A 332 2.27 1.32 -14.18
C LEU A 332 0.84 0.97 -14.61
N CYS A 333 -0.09 0.91 -13.64
CA CYS A 333 -1.40 0.26 -13.78
C CYS A 333 -2.61 1.17 -13.55
N GLY A 334 -2.41 2.42 -13.14
CA GLY A 334 -3.49 3.40 -13.05
C GLY A 334 -4.10 3.65 -14.41
N GLY A 335 -5.44 3.76 -14.48
CA GLY A 335 -6.19 3.88 -15.72
C GLY A 335 -6.09 2.68 -16.68
N LYS A 336 -5.74 1.48 -16.18
CA LYS A 336 -5.76 0.22 -16.94
C LYS A 336 -6.99 -0.60 -16.61
N LYS A 337 -7.45 -1.42 -17.56
CA LYS A 337 -8.68 -2.21 -17.41
C LYS A 337 -8.43 -3.54 -16.72
N ILE A 338 -7.27 -4.17 -16.96
CA ILE A 338 -7.01 -5.55 -16.52
C ILE A 338 -5.76 -5.61 -15.68
N TRP A 339 -5.86 -6.16 -14.46
CA TRP A 339 -4.74 -6.48 -13.58
C TRP A 339 -4.66 -7.98 -13.33
N LYS A 340 -3.65 -8.64 -13.89
CA LYS A 340 -3.43 -10.09 -13.76
C LYS A 340 -1.94 -10.41 -13.57
N PRO A 341 -1.62 -11.48 -12.83
CA PRO A 341 -0.24 -11.93 -12.67
C PRO A 341 0.28 -12.55 -13.96
N ALA A 342 1.59 -12.41 -14.20
CA ALA A 342 2.26 -13.01 -15.36
C ALA A 342 2.27 -14.55 -15.34
N LYS A 343 2.18 -15.16 -14.15
CA LYS A 343 2.18 -16.60 -13.88
C LYS A 343 1.25 -16.89 -12.70
N ASP A 344 1.39 -18.05 -12.04
CA ASP A 344 0.71 -18.37 -10.78
C ASP A 344 1.31 -17.64 -9.56
N TYR A 345 1.82 -16.43 -9.76
CA TYR A 345 2.32 -15.60 -8.68
C TYR A 345 1.16 -15.12 -7.80
N VAL A 346 1.36 -15.24 -6.49
CA VAL A 346 0.51 -14.58 -5.49
C VAL A 346 0.92 -13.13 -5.42
N LEU A 347 0.05 -12.24 -5.89
CA LEU A 347 0.27 -10.79 -5.88
C LEU A 347 -0.45 -10.14 -4.70
N GLU A 348 0.30 -9.33 -3.96
CA GLU A 348 -0.20 -8.52 -2.86
C GLU A 348 0.17 -7.05 -3.08
N LEU A 349 -0.80 -6.16 -3.00
CA LEU A 349 -0.64 -4.72 -3.13
C LEU A 349 -1.18 -4.00 -1.87
N ASP A 350 -0.32 -3.24 -1.19
CA ASP A 350 -0.72 -2.41 -0.06
C ASP A 350 -0.92 -0.96 -0.49
N ILE A 351 -2.17 -0.51 -0.56
CA ILE A 351 -2.56 0.83 -0.99
C ILE A 351 -2.78 1.80 0.18
N SER A 352 -2.50 1.39 1.41
CA SER A 352 -2.80 2.14 2.64
C SER A 352 -2.27 3.57 2.67
N ARG A 353 -1.15 3.82 1.98
CA ARG A 353 -0.43 5.11 1.94
C ARG A 353 -0.77 6.00 0.75
N LEU A 354 -1.63 5.54 -0.17
CA LEU A 354 -2.00 6.35 -1.33
C LEU A 354 -2.98 7.47 -0.95
N SER A 355 -2.86 8.62 -1.62
CA SER A 355 -3.84 9.71 -1.52
C SER A 355 -5.12 9.39 -2.29
N GLN A 356 -6.19 10.15 -2.04
CA GLN A 356 -7.46 10.00 -2.77
C GLN A 356 -7.24 10.10 -4.29
N ASP A 357 -6.49 11.09 -4.76
CA ASP A 357 -6.22 11.29 -6.19
C ASP A 357 -5.50 10.09 -6.84
N LEU A 358 -4.54 9.49 -6.13
CA LEU A 358 -3.82 8.32 -6.64
C LEU A 358 -4.69 7.06 -6.65
N ILE A 359 -5.61 6.93 -5.71
CA ILE A 359 -6.58 5.83 -5.65
C ILE A 359 -7.60 5.96 -6.77
N ASP A 360 -8.13 7.17 -6.97
CA ASP A 360 -9.11 7.43 -8.03
C ASP A 360 -8.48 7.19 -9.41
N GLU A 361 -7.22 7.60 -9.62
CA GLU A 361 -6.46 7.27 -10.83
C GLU A 361 -6.21 5.76 -10.97
N LEU A 362 -5.84 5.10 -9.86
CA LEU A 362 -5.55 3.68 -9.86
C LEU A 362 -6.75 2.87 -10.35
N PHE A 363 -7.94 3.11 -9.78
CA PHE A 363 -9.14 2.32 -10.05
C PHE A 363 -10.05 2.91 -11.15
N GLN A 364 -9.65 4.00 -11.83
CA GLN A 364 -10.46 4.73 -12.80
C GLN A 364 -11.18 3.83 -13.82
N ASP A 365 -10.42 2.95 -14.47
CA ASP A 365 -10.86 2.17 -15.62
C ASP A 365 -10.89 0.65 -15.39
N VAL A 366 -10.51 0.20 -14.20
CA VAL A 366 -10.29 -1.22 -13.95
C VAL A 366 -11.61 -1.99 -13.99
N THR A 367 -11.63 -3.06 -14.77
CA THR A 367 -12.77 -3.97 -14.92
C THR A 367 -12.50 -5.34 -14.33
N THR A 368 -11.23 -5.77 -14.31
CA THR A 368 -10.83 -7.09 -13.81
C THR A 368 -9.56 -7.00 -12.96
N ILE A 369 -9.62 -7.53 -11.74
CA ILE A 369 -8.49 -7.62 -10.81
C ILE A 369 -8.29 -9.09 -10.40
N LYS A 370 -7.06 -9.61 -10.50
CA LYS A 370 -6.63 -10.90 -9.93
C LYS A 370 -5.40 -10.70 -9.04
N MET A 371 -5.63 -10.29 -7.80
CA MET A 371 -4.62 -10.12 -6.75
C MET A 371 -5.29 -9.84 -5.41
N CYS A 372 -4.50 -9.79 -4.34
CA CYS A 372 -4.95 -9.35 -3.02
C CYS A 372 -4.52 -7.90 -2.79
N ILE A 373 -5.46 -7.05 -2.38
CA ILE A 373 -5.27 -5.64 -2.11
C ILE A 373 -5.55 -5.38 -0.64
N THR A 374 -4.68 -4.61 0.00
CA THR A 374 -4.78 -4.24 1.40
C THR A 374 -4.92 -2.74 1.55
N LEU A 375 -5.92 -2.31 2.33
CA LEU A 375 -6.15 -0.92 2.71
C LEU A 375 -6.34 -0.85 4.23
N ARG A 376 -5.36 -0.34 4.97
CA ARG A 376 -5.40 -0.26 6.43
C ARG A 376 -5.10 1.13 6.94
N GLN A 377 -5.85 1.58 7.95
CA GLN A 377 -5.59 2.83 8.67
C GLN A 377 -5.36 4.06 7.75
N SER A 378 -6.03 4.07 6.60
CA SER A 378 -5.86 5.10 5.60
C SER A 378 -6.72 6.33 5.90
N GLN A 379 -6.39 7.45 5.25
CA GLN A 379 -7.14 8.71 5.33
C GLN A 379 -8.16 8.87 4.20
N LEU A 380 -8.32 7.84 3.35
CA LEU A 380 -9.27 7.86 2.24
C LEU A 380 -10.71 8.02 2.73
N LYS A 381 -11.49 8.78 1.97
CA LYS A 381 -12.93 8.93 2.19
C LYS A 381 -13.74 7.99 1.31
N HIS A 382 -13.27 7.72 0.09
CA HIS A 382 -14.01 6.91 -0.86
C HIS A 382 -13.08 5.92 -1.57
N LEU A 383 -13.60 4.73 -1.85
CA LEU A 383 -12.98 3.74 -2.71
C LEU A 383 -13.91 3.50 -3.90
N ARG A 384 -13.63 4.14 -5.04
CA ARG A 384 -14.48 4.14 -6.23
C ARG A 384 -13.89 3.23 -7.30
N MET A 385 -14.50 2.08 -7.50
CA MET A 385 -14.14 1.09 -8.52
C MET A 385 -15.32 0.91 -9.48
N ILE A 386 -15.83 2.03 -10.01
CA ILE A 386 -17.13 2.11 -10.69
C ILE A 386 -17.24 1.23 -11.95
N ASN A 387 -16.11 0.82 -12.53
CA ASN A 387 -16.04 -0.03 -13.71
C ASN A 387 -15.69 -1.49 -13.38
N LEU A 388 -15.41 -1.82 -12.11
CA LEU A 388 -14.98 -3.15 -11.69
C LEU A 388 -16.12 -4.15 -11.82
N VAL A 389 -15.90 -5.20 -12.62
CA VAL A 389 -16.87 -6.28 -12.88
C VAL A 389 -16.41 -7.57 -12.18
N GLU A 390 -15.11 -7.87 -12.25
CA GLU A 390 -14.53 -9.10 -11.70
C GLU A 390 -13.38 -8.81 -10.74
N LEU A 391 -13.47 -9.37 -9.53
CA LEU A 391 -12.47 -9.27 -8.47
C LEU A 391 -12.14 -10.67 -7.94
N HIS A 392 -10.98 -11.18 -8.35
CA HIS A 392 -10.48 -12.50 -8.00
C HIS A 392 -9.43 -12.39 -6.90
N THR A 393 -9.53 -13.26 -5.89
CA THR A 393 -8.51 -13.37 -4.86
C THR A 393 -7.17 -13.87 -5.42
N CYS A 394 -6.07 -13.46 -4.80
CA CYS A 394 -4.75 -13.99 -5.11
C CYS A 394 -4.58 -15.45 -4.65
N GLN A 395 -5.35 -15.90 -3.66
CA GLN A 395 -5.25 -17.24 -3.09
C GLN A 395 -6.56 -17.61 -2.37
N ALA A 396 -7.00 -18.85 -2.54
CA ALA A 396 -8.21 -19.35 -1.87
C ALA A 396 -8.10 -19.22 -0.35
N GLY A 397 -9.21 -18.85 0.30
CA GLY A 397 -9.27 -18.60 1.75
C GLY A 397 -8.74 -17.22 2.17
N ARG A 398 -8.37 -16.36 1.21
CA ARG A 398 -8.03 -14.94 1.43
C ARG A 398 -9.01 -14.06 0.66
N ALA A 399 -9.35 -12.90 1.22
CA ALA A 399 -10.11 -11.92 0.47
C ALA A 399 -9.23 -11.22 -0.58
N ALA A 400 -9.83 -10.95 -1.74
CA ALA A 400 -9.23 -10.13 -2.78
C ALA A 400 -9.00 -8.69 -2.29
N PHE A 401 -9.86 -8.18 -1.41
CA PHE A 401 -9.71 -6.86 -0.81
C PHE A 401 -9.87 -6.94 0.71
N THR A 402 -8.82 -6.55 1.44
CA THR A 402 -8.81 -6.46 2.90
C THR A 402 -8.79 -4.99 3.32
N ILE A 403 -9.85 -4.53 3.98
CA ILE A 403 -10.06 -3.14 4.42
C ILE A 403 -10.17 -3.14 5.95
N GLU A 404 -9.17 -2.60 6.65
CA GLU A 404 -9.12 -2.65 8.11
C GLU A 404 -8.85 -1.29 8.76
N ALA A 405 -9.61 -0.92 9.79
CA ALA A 405 -9.35 0.27 10.62
C ALA A 405 -9.36 1.60 9.84
N ASN A 406 -10.19 1.73 8.79
CA ASN A 406 -10.28 2.95 7.99
C ASN A 406 -11.41 3.83 8.53
N MET A 407 -11.08 4.64 9.55
CA MET A 407 -12.06 5.42 10.32
C MET A 407 -12.74 6.54 9.53
N LYS A 408 -12.20 6.93 8.37
CA LYS A 408 -12.72 7.99 7.49
C LYS A 408 -13.36 7.47 6.21
N LEU A 409 -13.31 6.16 5.96
CA LEU A 409 -13.86 5.59 4.73
C LEU A 409 -15.38 5.60 4.82
N GLU A 410 -16.02 6.40 3.98
CA GLU A 410 -17.47 6.63 3.97
C GLU A 410 -18.18 5.81 2.89
N LYS A 411 -17.48 5.49 1.80
CA LYS A 411 -18.08 4.88 0.60
C LYS A 411 -17.17 3.88 -0.11
N ILE A 412 -17.72 2.72 -0.47
CA ILE A 412 -17.13 1.76 -1.41
C ILE A 412 -18.10 1.61 -2.58
N GLU A 413 -17.62 1.77 -3.81
CA GLU A 413 -18.43 1.61 -5.02
C GLU A 413 -17.78 0.61 -5.98
N VAL A 414 -18.61 -0.26 -6.56
CA VAL A 414 -18.26 -1.17 -7.66
C VAL A 414 -19.27 -1.00 -8.79
N ALA A 415 -19.02 -1.58 -9.97
CA ALA A 415 -19.99 -1.52 -11.07
C ALA A 415 -21.33 -2.16 -10.69
N SER A 416 -22.43 -1.67 -11.27
CA SER A 416 -23.74 -2.31 -11.13
C SER A 416 -23.79 -3.71 -11.72
N SER A 417 -22.91 -4.01 -12.68
CA SER A 417 -22.71 -5.33 -13.31
C SER A 417 -21.71 -6.22 -12.57
N PHE A 418 -21.29 -5.88 -11.34
CA PHE A 418 -20.33 -6.65 -10.57
C PHE A 418 -20.80 -8.10 -10.33
N ARG A 419 -19.94 -9.07 -10.63
CA ARG A 419 -20.26 -10.49 -10.66
C ARG A 419 -19.99 -11.20 -9.33
N TRP A 420 -20.96 -11.15 -8.41
CA TRP A 420 -20.87 -11.80 -7.10
C TRP A 420 -20.73 -13.32 -7.15
N ASP A 421 -21.23 -13.95 -8.21
CA ASP A 421 -21.13 -15.39 -8.45
C ASP A 421 -19.67 -15.86 -8.64
N ILE A 422 -18.84 -15.00 -9.25
CA ILE A 422 -17.40 -15.20 -9.39
C ILE A 422 -16.64 -14.70 -8.15
N CYS A 423 -17.03 -13.54 -7.64
CA CYS A 423 -16.26 -12.81 -6.63
C CYS A 423 -16.61 -13.23 -5.19
N LYS A 424 -16.63 -14.55 -4.94
CA LYS A 424 -17.11 -15.12 -3.67
C LYS A 424 -16.30 -14.72 -2.44
N GLU A 425 -15.04 -14.34 -2.62
CA GLU A 425 -14.10 -13.87 -1.57
C GLU A 425 -13.67 -12.41 -1.83
N ALA A 426 -14.58 -11.55 -2.27
CA ALA A 426 -14.22 -10.20 -2.71
C ALA A 426 -13.70 -9.31 -1.58
N PHE A 427 -14.49 -9.10 -0.52
CA PHE A 427 -14.25 -8.05 0.47
C PHE A 427 -14.27 -8.58 1.91
N HIS A 428 -13.22 -8.25 2.65
CA HIS A 428 -13.20 -8.28 4.11
C HIS A 428 -13.07 -6.86 4.64
N VAL A 429 -14.14 -6.33 5.21
CA VAL A 429 -14.17 -4.99 5.82
C VAL A 429 -14.33 -5.12 7.33
N VAL A 430 -13.31 -4.64 8.07
CA VAL A 430 -13.25 -4.73 9.54
C VAL A 430 -12.90 -3.36 10.12
N LEU A 431 -13.61 -2.93 11.15
CA LEU A 431 -13.39 -1.65 11.82
C LEU A 431 -13.38 -0.45 10.84
N SER A 432 -14.52 -0.18 10.21
CA SER A 432 -14.74 0.97 9.32
C SER A 432 -16.07 1.66 9.66
N PRO A 433 -16.22 2.25 10.85
CA PRO A 433 -17.52 2.72 11.37
C PRO A 433 -18.13 3.88 10.57
N ALA A 434 -17.32 4.63 9.81
CA ALA A 434 -17.81 5.71 8.95
C ALA A 434 -18.44 5.22 7.64
N LEU A 435 -18.27 3.93 7.29
CA LEU A 435 -18.70 3.37 6.01
C LEU A 435 -20.23 3.25 5.98
N LYS A 436 -20.87 4.11 5.18
CA LYS A 436 -22.34 4.21 5.08
C LYS A 436 -22.89 3.69 3.76
N ALA A 437 -22.09 3.74 2.70
CA ALA A 437 -22.50 3.29 1.37
C ALA A 437 -21.50 2.27 0.83
N TYR A 438 -21.96 1.05 0.61
CA TYR A 438 -21.13 -0.07 0.14
C TYR A 438 -22.00 -1.05 -0.66
N PRO A 439 -21.40 -1.91 -1.49
CA PRO A 439 -22.16 -2.87 -2.28
C PRO A 439 -22.87 -3.89 -1.39
N SER A 440 -23.93 -4.52 -1.90
CA SER A 440 -24.69 -5.51 -1.12
C SER A 440 -23.88 -6.80 -0.89
N PHE A 441 -23.09 -6.82 0.19
CA PHE A 441 -22.25 -7.96 0.56
C PHE A 441 -23.05 -9.21 0.94
N ASP A 442 -24.36 -9.13 1.07
CA ASP A 442 -25.23 -10.30 1.27
C ASP A 442 -25.24 -11.25 0.06
N GLN A 443 -24.96 -10.73 -1.14
CA GLN A 443 -24.80 -11.53 -2.36
C GLN A 443 -23.44 -12.24 -2.43
N CYS A 444 -22.48 -11.85 -1.58
CA CYS A 444 -21.15 -12.40 -1.56
C CYS A 444 -21.04 -13.54 -0.55
N GLU A 445 -20.81 -14.75 -1.07
CA GLU A 445 -20.82 -15.98 -0.27
C GLU A 445 -19.85 -15.92 0.93
N TYR A 446 -18.62 -15.45 0.74
CA TYR A 446 -17.59 -15.41 1.78
C TYR A 446 -17.10 -14.01 2.15
N CYS A 447 -17.85 -12.96 1.83
CA CYS A 447 -17.49 -11.62 2.29
C CYS A 447 -17.71 -11.46 3.81
N VAL A 448 -16.91 -10.56 4.40
CA VAL A 448 -16.93 -10.22 5.82
C VAL A 448 -17.19 -8.72 5.96
N LEU A 449 -18.16 -8.37 6.80
CA LEU A 449 -18.53 -7.00 7.12
C LEU A 449 -18.68 -6.85 8.63
N GLU A 450 -17.69 -6.23 9.27
CA GLU A 450 -17.61 -6.04 10.72
C GLU A 450 -17.20 -4.60 11.04
N LEU A 451 -18.11 -3.65 10.79
CA LEU A 451 -17.81 -2.21 10.77
C LEU A 451 -17.35 -1.64 12.11
N ASN A 452 -17.84 -2.19 13.22
CA ASN A 452 -17.68 -1.60 14.56
C ASN A 452 -16.83 -2.43 15.52
N THR A 453 -16.09 -3.41 14.99
CA THR A 453 -15.28 -4.29 15.83
C THR A 453 -13.95 -4.62 15.16
N LYS A 454 -12.97 -4.98 15.99
CA LYS A 454 -11.67 -5.51 15.57
C LYS A 454 -11.69 -7.03 15.34
N CYS A 455 -12.83 -7.69 15.54
CA CYS A 455 -12.96 -9.12 15.29
C CYS A 455 -12.59 -9.42 13.82
N GLY A 456 -11.49 -10.15 13.62
CA GLY A 456 -10.99 -10.48 12.30
C GLY A 456 -9.94 -9.53 11.72
N ALA A 457 -9.52 -8.50 12.46
CA ALA A 457 -8.43 -7.62 12.06
C ALA A 457 -7.09 -8.38 12.06
N THR A 458 -6.40 -8.38 10.92
CA THR A 458 -5.15 -9.12 10.72
C THR A 458 -3.92 -8.30 11.12
N GLY A 459 -4.00 -6.97 11.09
CA GLY A 459 -2.92 -6.09 11.55
C GLY A 459 -2.58 -6.31 13.04
N ARG A 460 -1.29 -6.52 13.36
CA ARG A 460 -0.83 -6.84 14.74
C ARG A 460 -1.22 -5.79 15.79
N ARG A 461 -1.29 -4.51 15.40
CA ARG A 461 -1.71 -3.40 16.27
C ARG A 461 -3.23 -3.23 16.35
N LEU A 462 -3.98 -3.97 15.54
CA LEU A 462 -5.43 -3.87 15.42
C LEU A 462 -6.16 -5.05 16.04
N SER A 463 -5.53 -6.23 16.12
CA SER A 463 -6.10 -7.41 16.77
C SER A 463 -6.29 -7.21 18.27
N TYR A 464 -7.32 -7.83 18.85
CA TYR A 464 -7.47 -7.90 20.30
C TYR A 464 -6.28 -8.62 20.94
N THR A 465 -5.85 -8.14 22.10
CA THR A 465 -4.81 -8.75 22.93
C THR A 465 -5.38 -9.47 24.15
N SER A 466 -6.62 -9.17 24.54
CA SER A 466 -7.30 -9.84 25.64
C SER A 466 -8.29 -10.89 25.13
N LEU A 467 -8.24 -12.10 25.71
CA LEU A 467 -9.23 -13.13 25.47
C LEU A 467 -10.64 -12.71 25.95
N SER A 468 -10.74 -11.93 27.03
CA SER A 468 -12.04 -11.45 27.53
C SER A 468 -12.78 -10.64 26.47
N ASP A 469 -12.06 -9.75 25.78
CA ASP A 469 -12.63 -8.90 24.74
C ASP A 469 -13.11 -9.73 23.55
N VAL A 470 -12.34 -10.74 23.17
CA VAL A 470 -12.72 -11.67 22.09
C VAL A 470 -13.99 -12.43 22.47
N LEU A 471 -14.07 -12.97 23.68
CA LEU A 471 -15.23 -13.74 24.14
C LEU A 471 -16.48 -12.87 24.32
N GLN A 472 -16.32 -11.59 24.64
CA GLN A 472 -17.43 -10.67 24.79
C GLN A 472 -17.92 -10.10 23.45
N ILE A 473 -17.01 -9.80 22.52
CA ILE A 473 -17.32 -9.01 21.31
C ILE A 473 -17.39 -9.87 20.04
N CYS A 474 -16.59 -10.93 19.94
CA CYS A 474 -16.47 -11.75 18.74
C CYS A 474 -17.43 -12.93 18.55
N PRO A 475 -18.32 -13.30 19.50
CA PRO A 475 -19.39 -14.25 19.20
C PRO A 475 -20.22 -13.85 17.97
N ARG A 476 -20.62 -14.87 17.19
CA ARG A 476 -21.45 -14.71 15.96
C ARG A 476 -20.81 -13.87 14.84
N LYS A 477 -19.52 -13.56 14.93
CA LYS A 477 -18.78 -12.84 13.87
C LYS A 477 -18.36 -13.79 12.77
N ARG A 478 -18.30 -13.30 11.53
CA ARG A 478 -17.89 -14.14 10.38
C ARG A 478 -16.39 -14.40 10.34
N LYS A 479 -15.58 -13.51 10.92
CA LYS A 479 -14.12 -13.60 10.97
C LYS A 479 -13.60 -13.32 12.37
N ILE A 480 -12.75 -14.21 12.87
CA ILE A 480 -12.12 -14.09 14.17
C ILE A 480 -10.61 -14.26 13.98
N VAL A 481 -9.85 -13.30 14.52
CA VAL A 481 -8.38 -13.33 14.54
C VAL A 481 -7.95 -13.05 15.98
N PHE A 482 -7.22 -13.98 16.57
CA PHE A 482 -6.60 -13.89 17.88
C PHE A 482 -5.28 -14.67 17.85
N ARG A 483 -4.16 -14.00 18.18
CA ARG A 483 -2.80 -14.47 17.86
C ARG A 483 -2.22 -15.50 18.84
N GLU A 484 -3.08 -16.10 19.66
CA GLU A 484 -2.70 -17.03 20.72
C GLU A 484 -3.61 -18.26 20.71
N ALA A 485 -3.13 -19.31 21.37
CA ALA A 485 -3.95 -20.48 21.65
C ALA A 485 -4.59 -20.34 23.04
N VAL A 486 -5.87 -20.70 23.15
CA VAL A 486 -6.67 -20.45 24.35
C VAL A 486 -7.32 -21.70 24.91
N THR A 487 -7.62 -21.68 26.20
CA THR A 487 -8.44 -22.68 26.87
C THR A 487 -9.77 -22.02 27.24
N ILE A 488 -10.88 -22.50 26.68
CA ILE A 488 -12.22 -21.94 26.89
C ILE A 488 -13.22 -23.07 27.14
N THR A 489 -14.43 -22.73 27.60
CA THR A 489 -15.51 -23.71 27.80
C THR A 489 -16.21 -24.06 26.48
N GLU A 490 -16.93 -25.18 26.45
CA GLU A 490 -17.70 -25.60 25.27
C GLU A 490 -18.73 -24.54 24.84
N ASP A 491 -19.43 -23.91 25.81
CA ASP A 491 -20.39 -22.83 25.53
C ASP A 491 -19.72 -21.61 24.86
N GLN A 492 -18.55 -21.20 25.36
CA GLN A 492 -17.77 -20.09 24.79
C GLN A 492 -17.31 -20.43 23.36
N PHE A 493 -16.82 -21.66 23.15
CA PHE A 493 -16.40 -22.14 21.85
C PHE A 493 -17.56 -22.14 20.84
N ASN A 494 -18.71 -22.70 21.23
CA ASN A 494 -19.90 -22.77 20.38
C ASN A 494 -20.41 -21.38 19.99
N LYS A 495 -20.39 -20.42 20.93
CA LYS A 495 -20.72 -19.01 20.66
C LYS A 495 -19.81 -18.37 19.63
N LEU A 496 -18.50 -18.59 19.70
CA LEU A 496 -17.55 -18.12 18.68
C LEU A 496 -17.79 -18.82 17.34
N CYS A 497 -17.93 -20.14 17.32
CA CYS A 497 -17.95 -20.94 16.09
C CYS A 497 -19.29 -20.98 15.33
N SER A 498 -20.39 -20.57 15.96
CA SER A 498 -21.74 -20.55 15.37
C SER A 498 -21.84 -19.95 13.96
N GLU A 499 -21.21 -18.80 13.74
CA GLU A 499 -21.24 -18.04 12.46
C GLU A 499 -19.86 -17.86 11.82
N THR A 500 -18.81 -18.34 12.47
CA THR A 500 -17.43 -18.13 12.02
C THR A 500 -17.14 -18.90 10.74
N ARG A 501 -16.67 -18.16 9.73
CA ARG A 501 -16.20 -18.69 8.43
C ARG A 501 -14.69 -18.63 8.32
N TYR A 502 -14.08 -17.61 8.92
CA TYR A 502 -12.64 -17.39 8.90
C TYR A 502 -12.10 -17.37 10.32
N LEU A 503 -11.17 -18.27 10.64
CA LEU A 503 -10.64 -18.42 11.99
C LEU A 503 -9.11 -18.43 11.97
N GLU A 504 -8.51 -17.47 12.67
CA GLU A 504 -7.08 -17.41 12.96
C GLU A 504 -6.90 -17.32 14.47
N MET A 505 -7.10 -18.44 15.17
CA MET A 505 -7.08 -18.55 16.63
C MET A 505 -6.88 -20.01 17.03
N GLY A 506 -6.05 -20.27 18.03
CA GLY A 506 -5.78 -21.62 18.51
C GLY A 506 -6.67 -22.02 19.70
N PHE A 507 -6.99 -23.30 19.82
CA PHE A 507 -7.78 -23.86 20.91
C PHE A 507 -7.06 -25.04 21.55
N ASN A 508 -6.88 -24.97 22.86
CA ASN A 508 -6.36 -26.04 23.71
C ASN A 508 -7.52 -26.64 24.50
N ILE A 509 -8.00 -27.77 24.02
CA ILE A 509 -9.08 -28.56 24.60
C ILE A 509 -8.43 -29.81 25.18
N VAL A 510 -7.89 -29.66 26.39
CA VAL A 510 -7.07 -30.68 27.06
C VAL A 510 -7.70 -31.04 28.39
N ASN A 511 -7.98 -32.33 28.61
CA ASN A 511 -8.62 -32.86 29.81
C ASN A 511 -9.89 -32.07 30.21
N SER A 512 -10.70 -31.69 29.23
CA SER A 512 -11.93 -30.92 29.44
C SER A 512 -13.18 -31.80 29.53
N ASP A 513 -14.28 -31.15 29.91
CA ASP A 513 -15.64 -31.69 29.98
C ASP A 513 -16.41 -31.58 28.67
N TYR A 514 -15.75 -31.22 27.56
CA TYR A 514 -16.40 -31.07 26.26
C TYR A 514 -17.11 -32.36 25.84
N ALA A 515 -18.38 -32.26 25.47
CA ALA A 515 -19.15 -33.30 24.83
C ALA A 515 -19.09 -33.20 23.30
N ALA A 516 -19.06 -31.97 22.78
CA ALA A 516 -19.03 -31.70 21.34
C ALA A 516 -18.11 -30.52 20.98
N LEU A 517 -17.49 -30.62 19.80
CA LEU A 517 -16.75 -29.54 19.15
C LEU A 517 -17.33 -29.34 17.76
N ASN A 518 -18.02 -28.21 17.54
CA ASN A 518 -18.74 -27.94 16.31
C ASN A 518 -18.49 -26.52 15.78
N CYS A 519 -17.95 -26.42 14.56
CA CYS A 519 -17.79 -25.16 13.84
C CYS A 519 -18.32 -25.30 12.40
N PRO A 520 -19.64 -25.30 12.22
CA PRO A 520 -20.28 -25.82 11.01
C PRO A 520 -20.08 -24.93 9.77
N LYS A 521 -19.80 -23.63 9.97
CA LYS A 521 -19.68 -22.64 8.88
C LYS A 521 -18.24 -22.32 8.48
N LEU A 522 -17.25 -23.01 9.07
CA LEU A 522 -15.84 -22.77 8.74
C LEU A 522 -15.57 -23.00 7.25
N TYR A 523 -14.93 -22.00 6.67
CA TYR A 523 -14.51 -21.98 5.29
C TYR A 523 -12.99 -21.92 5.17
N SER A 524 -12.32 -21.11 6.00
CA SER A 524 -10.87 -20.96 6.00
C SER A 524 -10.33 -20.85 7.42
N ILE A 525 -9.24 -21.55 7.70
CA ILE A 525 -8.55 -21.54 8.99
C ILE A 525 -7.06 -21.33 8.81
N ARG A 526 -6.44 -20.62 9.75
CA ARG A 526 -5.00 -20.36 9.76
C ARG A 526 -4.47 -20.47 11.18
N SER A 527 -3.28 -21.04 11.33
CA SER A 527 -2.64 -21.06 12.64
C SER A 527 -2.24 -19.65 13.10
N PRO A 528 -2.51 -19.28 14.36
CA PRO A 528 -2.04 -18.00 14.90
C PRO A 528 -0.50 -17.91 14.96
N GLN A 529 0.18 -19.06 14.97
CA GLN A 529 1.64 -19.17 15.04
C GLN A 529 2.13 -20.30 14.13
N ALA A 530 3.11 -20.02 13.29
CA ALA A 530 3.66 -21.01 12.35
C ALA A 530 4.05 -22.32 13.08
N GLY A 531 3.57 -23.45 12.55
CA GLY A 531 3.85 -24.78 13.10
C GLY A 531 3.06 -25.18 14.35
N LYS A 532 2.19 -24.31 14.89
CA LYS A 532 1.28 -24.67 15.98
C LYS A 532 -0.07 -25.17 15.43
N PRO A 533 -0.72 -26.14 16.09
CA PRO A 533 -2.06 -26.55 15.71
C PRO A 533 -3.10 -25.50 16.06
N ILE A 534 -4.18 -25.50 15.28
CA ILE A 534 -5.38 -24.68 15.54
C ILE A 534 -6.22 -25.39 16.59
N PHE A 535 -6.33 -26.72 16.54
CA PHE A 535 -7.07 -27.51 17.50
C PHE A 535 -6.16 -28.54 18.16
N THR A 536 -5.88 -28.35 19.44
CA THR A 536 -5.24 -29.33 20.31
C THR A 536 -6.32 -30.00 21.16
N ILE A 537 -6.63 -31.26 20.87
CA ILE A 537 -7.74 -32.02 21.47
C ILE A 537 -7.14 -33.27 22.14
N ILE A 538 -6.86 -33.20 23.44
CA ILE A 538 -6.15 -34.28 24.15
C ILE A 538 -6.84 -34.68 25.45
N GLY A 539 -7.13 -35.97 25.64
CA GLY A 539 -7.54 -36.49 26.95
C GLY A 539 -8.96 -36.13 27.39
N ASN A 540 -9.84 -35.71 26.46
CA ASN A 540 -11.20 -35.29 26.80
C ASN A 540 -12.12 -36.52 26.89
N SER A 541 -12.49 -36.89 28.11
CA SER A 541 -13.17 -38.16 28.39
C SER A 541 -14.64 -38.21 27.95
N GLN A 542 -15.29 -37.05 27.82
CA GLN A 542 -16.71 -36.95 27.41
C GLN A 542 -16.88 -36.58 25.93
N LEU A 543 -15.80 -36.31 25.19
CA LEU A 543 -15.88 -35.79 23.83
C LEU A 543 -16.28 -36.89 22.83
N GLU A 544 -17.48 -36.77 22.29
CA GLU A 544 -18.08 -37.73 21.36
C GLU A 544 -18.18 -37.17 19.94
N VAL A 545 -18.34 -35.85 19.80
CA VAL A 545 -18.58 -35.20 18.51
C VAL A 545 -17.47 -34.21 18.19
N VAL A 546 -16.79 -34.40 17.06
CA VAL A 546 -15.89 -33.39 16.47
C VAL A 546 -16.29 -33.15 15.01
N LYS A 547 -16.88 -31.98 14.74
CA LYS A 547 -17.45 -31.64 13.43
C LYS A 547 -16.80 -30.38 12.86
N ILE A 548 -15.89 -30.61 11.91
CA ILE A 548 -15.26 -29.57 11.08
C ILE A 548 -15.62 -29.82 9.61
N PRO A 549 -15.98 -28.79 8.83
CA PRO A 549 -16.30 -28.95 7.41
C PRO A 549 -15.16 -29.58 6.59
N GLN A 550 -15.50 -30.55 5.72
CA GLN A 550 -14.51 -31.28 4.92
C GLN A 550 -13.75 -30.40 3.92
N LYS A 551 -14.36 -29.30 3.48
CA LYS A 551 -13.82 -28.40 2.45
C LYS A 551 -13.13 -27.17 3.05
N VAL A 552 -12.79 -27.20 4.34
CA VAL A 552 -12.10 -26.08 4.99
C VAL A 552 -10.73 -25.86 4.34
N ILE A 553 -10.42 -24.61 4.01
CA ILE A 553 -9.16 -24.20 3.41
C ILE A 553 -8.16 -23.89 4.51
N TYR A 554 -6.94 -24.41 4.37
CA TYR A 554 -5.82 -24.10 5.25
C TYR A 554 -4.50 -24.17 4.48
N PRO A 555 -3.41 -23.56 4.98
CA PRO A 555 -2.10 -23.68 4.34
C PRO A 555 -1.61 -25.13 4.39
N GLY A 556 -1.34 -25.75 3.24
CA GLY A 556 -1.09 -27.20 3.14
C GLY A 556 0.12 -27.75 3.91
N THR A 557 1.02 -26.89 4.40
CA THR A 557 2.15 -27.26 5.25
C THR A 557 1.84 -27.23 6.75
N GLU A 558 0.67 -26.72 7.15
CA GLU A 558 0.30 -26.57 8.56
C GLU A 558 -0.38 -27.82 9.13
N LYS A 559 0.10 -28.26 10.30
CA LYS A 559 -0.57 -29.28 11.11
C LYS A 559 -1.69 -28.64 11.93
N ILE A 560 -2.87 -28.49 11.35
CA ILE A 560 -4.01 -27.80 11.98
C ILE A 560 -4.64 -28.56 13.16
N PHE A 561 -4.42 -29.88 13.28
CA PHE A 561 -4.97 -30.74 14.33
C PHE A 561 -3.88 -31.50 15.11
N VAL A 562 -4.08 -31.59 16.43
CA VAL A 562 -3.50 -32.63 17.29
C VAL A 562 -4.65 -33.28 18.04
N VAL A 563 -4.94 -34.56 17.78
CA VAL A 563 -6.05 -35.28 18.40
C VAL A 563 -5.53 -36.59 18.98
N LYS A 564 -5.50 -36.70 20.31
CA LYS A 564 -4.94 -37.89 20.99
C LYS A 564 -5.69 -38.22 22.27
N ARG A 565 -5.73 -39.50 22.66
CA ARG A 565 -6.25 -39.95 23.97
C ARG A 565 -7.69 -39.50 24.26
N ASN A 566 -8.56 -39.39 23.24
CA ASN A 566 -9.98 -39.08 23.41
C ASN A 566 -10.79 -40.37 23.19
N PRO A 567 -11.20 -41.07 24.26
CA PRO A 567 -11.77 -42.43 24.19
C PRO A 567 -13.07 -42.52 23.38
N ARG A 568 -13.92 -41.50 23.46
CA ARG A 568 -15.28 -41.57 22.94
C ARG A 568 -15.45 -41.02 21.53
N ILE A 569 -14.39 -40.53 20.89
CA ILE A 569 -14.46 -40.08 19.50
C ILE A 569 -14.63 -41.31 18.58
N PRO A 570 -15.71 -41.40 17.79
CA PRO A 570 -15.93 -42.52 16.89
C PRO A 570 -14.84 -42.67 15.82
N GLN A 571 -14.63 -43.90 15.35
CA GLN A 571 -13.68 -44.20 14.27
C GLN A 571 -13.98 -43.43 12.99
N GLU A 572 -15.26 -43.25 12.65
CA GLU A 572 -15.69 -42.47 11.50
C GLU A 572 -15.23 -41.01 11.59
N THR A 573 -15.33 -40.42 12.78
CA THR A 573 -14.85 -39.05 13.04
C THR A 573 -13.33 -38.95 12.94
N ILE A 574 -12.59 -39.92 13.48
CA ILE A 574 -11.12 -39.96 13.33
C ILE A 574 -10.71 -40.08 11.86
N ALA A 575 -11.38 -40.94 11.09
CA ALA A 575 -11.14 -41.09 9.66
C ALA A 575 -11.46 -39.81 8.88
N LEU A 576 -12.55 -39.13 9.24
CA LEU A 576 -12.94 -37.84 8.67
C LEU A 576 -11.88 -36.76 8.94
N LEU A 577 -11.39 -36.64 10.16
CA LEU A 577 -10.36 -35.66 10.52
C LEU A 577 -9.04 -35.93 9.79
N LYS A 578 -8.64 -37.20 9.63
CA LYS A 578 -7.49 -37.59 8.81
C LYS A 578 -7.68 -37.26 7.33
N LYS A 579 -8.91 -37.35 6.81
CA LYS A 579 -9.21 -36.92 5.43
C LYS A 579 -9.07 -35.40 5.26
N ILE A 580 -9.46 -34.62 6.27
CA ILE A 580 -9.31 -33.15 6.25
C ILE A 580 -7.83 -32.76 6.31
N CYS A 581 -7.06 -33.37 7.22
CA CYS A 581 -5.63 -33.12 7.37
C CYS A 581 -4.83 -34.44 7.45
N PRO A 582 -4.36 -34.96 6.30
CA PRO A 582 -3.62 -36.24 6.25
C PRO A 582 -2.29 -36.23 7.02
N HIS A 583 -1.69 -35.06 7.20
CA HIS A 583 -0.37 -34.89 7.84
C HIS A 583 -0.46 -34.45 9.30
N CYS A 584 -1.66 -34.35 9.86
CA CYS A 584 -1.89 -33.98 11.25
C CYS A 584 -1.70 -35.16 12.22
N ASP A 585 -1.39 -34.84 13.48
CA ASP A 585 -1.12 -35.84 14.51
C ASP A 585 -2.45 -36.32 15.13
N ILE A 586 -3.12 -37.25 14.44
CA ILE A 586 -4.45 -37.76 14.80
C ILE A 586 -4.36 -39.26 15.16
N GLU A 587 -4.57 -39.55 16.44
CA GLU A 587 -4.60 -40.88 17.02
C GLU A 587 -6.03 -41.20 17.51
N GLY A 588 -6.58 -42.31 17.04
CA GLY A 588 -7.83 -42.83 17.56
C GLY A 588 -7.60 -43.67 18.80
N PHE A 589 -8.41 -43.45 19.83
CA PHE A 589 -8.32 -44.15 21.10
C PHE A 589 -9.46 -45.18 21.18
N PHE A 590 -9.34 -46.20 20.35
CA PHE A 590 -10.41 -47.19 20.12
C PHE A 590 -10.37 -48.31 21.16
N SER A 591 -11.54 -48.73 21.62
CA SER A 591 -11.68 -49.95 22.41
C SER A 591 -12.60 -50.95 21.72
N LYS A 592 -12.13 -52.19 21.62
CA LYS A 592 -12.95 -53.35 21.21
C LYS A 592 -13.90 -53.82 22.30
N CYS A 593 -13.71 -53.33 23.53
CA CYS A 593 -14.50 -53.67 24.72
C CYS A 593 -15.43 -52.53 25.15
N ASN A 594 -15.83 -51.68 24.22
CA ASN A 594 -16.86 -50.66 24.47
C ASN A 594 -18.26 -51.23 24.14
N GLY A 595 -19.17 -51.22 25.10
CA GLY A 595 -20.57 -51.60 24.92
C GLY A 595 -20.81 -53.10 24.70
N ILE A 596 -20.00 -53.97 25.32
CA ILE A 596 -20.16 -55.42 25.20
C ILE A 596 -21.55 -55.85 25.70
N ASP A 597 -22.21 -56.74 24.98
CA ASP A 597 -23.58 -57.16 25.27
C ASP A 597 -23.68 -58.61 25.71
N ASN A 598 -22.84 -59.47 25.16
CA ASN A 598 -22.64 -60.83 25.60
C ASN A 598 -21.17 -61.21 25.39
N VAL A 599 -20.60 -61.89 26.37
CA VAL A 599 -19.30 -62.56 26.27
C VAL A 599 -19.43 -63.88 27.00
N GLN A 600 -19.26 -65.00 26.28
CA GLN A 600 -19.66 -66.31 26.80
C GLN A 600 -18.57 -66.99 27.64
N THR A 601 -17.30 -66.67 27.38
CA THR A 601 -16.15 -67.28 28.05
C THR A 601 -15.22 -66.23 28.65
N PHE A 602 -14.45 -66.64 29.66
CA PHE A 602 -13.45 -65.79 30.29
C PHE A 602 -12.34 -65.42 29.29
N GLU A 603 -11.91 -66.37 28.47
CA GLU A 603 -10.87 -66.20 27.45
C GLU A 603 -11.28 -65.17 26.41
N GLU A 604 -12.52 -65.25 25.90
CA GLU A 604 -13.08 -64.29 24.95
C GLU A 604 -13.13 -62.87 25.56
N PHE A 605 -13.51 -62.76 26.84
CA PHE A 605 -13.52 -61.48 27.55
C PHE A 605 -12.11 -60.90 27.68
N MET A 606 -11.15 -61.70 28.14
CA MET A 606 -9.77 -61.25 28.32
C MET A 606 -9.09 -60.90 26.98
N GLU A 607 -9.36 -61.65 25.92
CA GLU A 607 -8.84 -61.34 24.58
C GLU A 607 -9.39 -60.00 24.06
N LYS A 608 -10.70 -59.77 24.26
CA LYS A 608 -11.38 -58.58 23.75
C LYS A 608 -11.13 -57.33 24.61
N CYS A 609 -10.97 -57.49 25.92
CA CYS A 609 -11.00 -56.39 26.89
C CYS A 609 -9.68 -56.09 27.59
N ALA A 610 -8.73 -57.03 27.65
CA ALA A 610 -7.50 -56.78 28.36
C ALA A 610 -6.64 -55.72 27.66
N GLY A 611 -6.16 -54.74 28.44
CA GLY A 611 -5.40 -53.61 27.91
C GLY A 611 -6.22 -52.73 26.97
N GLN A 612 -7.55 -52.83 26.98
CA GLN A 612 -8.39 -51.90 26.25
C GLN A 612 -8.59 -50.60 27.03
N PRO A 613 -8.66 -49.46 26.33
CA PRO A 613 -8.78 -48.16 26.99
C PRO A 613 -10.16 -47.87 27.59
N ILE A 614 -11.21 -48.54 27.08
CA ILE A 614 -12.58 -48.44 27.59
C ILE A 614 -13.08 -49.87 27.79
N ILE A 615 -13.58 -50.18 28.97
CA ILE A 615 -14.16 -51.48 29.27
C ILE A 615 -15.58 -51.22 29.75
N SER A 616 -16.57 -51.40 28.89
CA SER A 616 -17.97 -51.11 29.21
C SER A 616 -18.91 -52.18 28.71
N GLY A 617 -19.90 -52.54 29.53
CA GLY A 617 -20.99 -53.45 29.18
C GLY A 617 -22.31 -52.73 28.89
N LYS A 618 -23.25 -53.38 28.19
CA LYS A 618 -24.65 -52.93 28.12
C LYS A 618 -25.24 -52.83 29.53
N HIS A 619 -26.23 -51.95 29.69
CA HIS A 619 -26.86 -51.69 30.99
C HIS A 619 -27.30 -52.99 31.69
N GLY A 620 -26.91 -53.15 32.96
CA GLY A 620 -27.20 -54.34 33.75
C GLY A 620 -26.36 -55.58 33.44
N LEU A 621 -25.38 -55.51 32.54
CA LEU A 621 -24.47 -56.63 32.28
C LEU A 621 -23.55 -56.87 33.49
N VAL A 622 -23.72 -58.03 34.14
CA VAL A 622 -22.86 -58.52 35.21
C VAL A 622 -22.08 -59.72 34.70
N LEU A 623 -20.75 -59.59 34.63
CA LEU A 623 -19.88 -60.70 34.24
C LEU A 623 -19.38 -61.44 35.49
N LYS A 624 -19.61 -62.74 35.52
CA LYS A 624 -19.20 -63.64 36.61
C LYS A 624 -18.01 -64.48 36.14
N PHE A 625 -16.81 -64.02 36.46
CA PHE A 625 -15.58 -64.74 36.14
C PHE A 625 -14.66 -64.77 37.37
N ASN A 626 -13.90 -65.86 37.51
CA ASN A 626 -12.86 -65.95 38.53
C ASN A 626 -11.57 -65.36 37.97
N PHE A 627 -11.12 -64.25 38.55
CA PHE A 627 -9.88 -63.59 38.14
C PHE A 627 -8.76 -63.86 39.14
N THR A 628 -7.54 -64.05 38.62
CA THR A 628 -6.30 -63.88 39.40
C THR A 628 -5.90 -62.41 39.44
N GLU A 629 -5.05 -62.03 40.39
CA GLU A 629 -4.49 -60.67 40.46
C GLU A 629 -3.77 -60.27 39.16
N GLN A 630 -2.98 -61.17 38.58
CA GLN A 630 -2.27 -60.92 37.31
C GLN A 630 -3.26 -60.64 36.17
N GLN A 631 -4.40 -61.34 36.13
CA GLN A 631 -5.42 -61.12 35.11
C GLN A 631 -6.17 -59.80 35.32
N LEU A 632 -6.46 -59.39 36.55
CA LEU A 632 -7.06 -58.07 36.82
C LEU A 632 -6.10 -56.93 36.45
N ASN A 633 -4.83 -57.03 36.82
CA ASN A 633 -3.81 -56.04 36.48
C ASN A 633 -3.56 -55.99 34.95
N ARG A 634 -3.64 -57.13 34.26
CA ARG A 634 -3.60 -57.18 32.79
C ARG A 634 -4.84 -56.56 32.16
N LEU A 635 -6.03 -56.86 32.70
CA LEU A 635 -7.31 -56.33 32.21
C LEU A 635 -7.31 -54.80 32.23
N PHE A 636 -6.91 -54.21 33.36
CA PHE A 636 -6.97 -52.76 33.59
C PHE A 636 -5.68 -51.99 33.29
N SER A 637 -4.66 -52.66 32.73
CA SER A 637 -3.34 -52.08 32.46
C SER A 637 -3.37 -50.78 31.64
N GLU A 638 -4.31 -50.65 30.70
CA GLU A 638 -4.50 -49.48 29.84
C GLU A 638 -5.88 -48.82 30.02
N ALA A 639 -6.71 -49.34 30.93
CA ALA A 639 -8.08 -48.90 31.10
C ALA A 639 -8.13 -47.46 31.62
N VAL A 640 -8.83 -46.60 30.87
CA VAL A 640 -9.08 -45.21 31.22
C VAL A 640 -10.49 -45.05 31.77
N GLU A 641 -11.47 -45.73 31.16
CA GLU A 641 -12.86 -45.76 31.61
C GLU A 641 -13.35 -47.20 31.78
N VAL A 642 -13.98 -47.48 32.92
CA VAL A 642 -14.62 -48.78 33.20
C VAL A 642 -16.09 -48.55 33.56
N GLN A 643 -17.01 -49.19 32.84
CA GLN A 643 -18.44 -49.22 33.14
C GLN A 643 -18.95 -50.67 33.04
N LEU A 644 -18.68 -51.44 34.08
CA LEU A 644 -18.93 -52.88 34.10
C LEU A 644 -19.07 -53.34 35.56
N CYS A 645 -19.91 -54.35 35.80
CA CYS A 645 -19.94 -55.06 37.06
C CYS A 645 -19.20 -56.39 36.91
N LEU A 646 -18.12 -56.54 37.67
CA LEU A 646 -17.40 -57.81 37.80
C LEU A 646 -17.75 -58.44 39.13
N ASN A 647 -18.20 -59.70 39.12
CA ASN A 647 -18.32 -60.49 40.34
C ASN A 647 -17.03 -61.28 40.54
N ILE A 648 -16.16 -60.79 41.42
CA ILE A 648 -14.87 -61.43 41.74
C ILE A 648 -15.11 -62.39 42.91
N GLN A 649 -15.25 -63.68 42.63
CA GLN A 649 -15.39 -64.71 43.68
C GLN A 649 -14.03 -65.30 44.03
N ALA A 650 -13.67 -65.26 45.33
CA ALA A 650 -12.53 -65.97 45.92
C ALA A 650 -11.13 -65.70 45.30
N ALA A 651 -10.82 -64.45 44.95
CA ALA A 651 -9.48 -64.06 44.52
C ALA A 651 -8.61 -63.63 45.72
N LEU A 652 -7.47 -64.30 45.95
CA LEU A 652 -6.42 -63.84 46.86
C LEU A 652 -5.68 -62.67 46.17
N VAL A 653 -6.24 -61.46 46.30
CA VAL A 653 -5.68 -60.23 45.71
C VAL A 653 -4.89 -59.48 46.78
N GLN A 654 -3.60 -59.29 46.53
CA GLN A 654 -2.70 -58.47 47.35
C GLN A 654 -2.55 -57.06 46.79
N LYS A 655 -2.51 -56.88 45.45
CA LYS A 655 -2.30 -55.58 44.81
C LYS A 655 -3.03 -55.41 43.48
N LEU A 656 -3.93 -54.42 43.41
CA LEU A 656 -4.55 -53.96 42.17
C LEU A 656 -3.99 -52.60 41.74
N VAL A 657 -3.63 -52.49 40.47
CA VAL A 657 -3.07 -51.27 39.88
C VAL A 657 -3.93 -50.81 38.72
N PHE A 658 -4.38 -49.56 38.81
CA PHE A 658 -5.17 -48.89 37.77
C PHE A 658 -4.37 -47.68 37.26
N PRO A 659 -3.34 -47.89 36.44
CA PRO A 659 -2.34 -46.86 36.17
C PRO A 659 -2.88 -45.67 35.37
N LYS A 660 -3.97 -45.86 34.62
CA LYS A 660 -4.54 -44.85 33.70
C LYS A 660 -6.03 -44.58 33.92
N LEU A 661 -6.63 -45.20 34.93
CA LEU A 661 -8.06 -45.11 35.19
C LEU A 661 -8.42 -43.72 35.69
N THR A 662 -9.35 -43.08 34.99
CA THR A 662 -9.89 -41.76 35.35
C THR A 662 -11.36 -41.82 35.74
N LYS A 663 -12.08 -42.89 35.37
CA LYS A 663 -13.52 -43.00 35.61
C LYS A 663 -13.96 -44.46 35.79
N TRP A 664 -14.69 -44.74 36.87
CA TRP A 664 -15.34 -46.04 37.11
C TRP A 664 -16.82 -45.83 37.41
N LYS A 665 -17.69 -46.50 36.64
CA LYS A 665 -19.15 -46.46 36.79
C LYS A 665 -19.72 -47.85 37.02
N SER A 666 -20.81 -47.92 37.78
CA SER A 666 -21.57 -49.17 37.94
C SER A 666 -22.27 -49.55 36.64
N CYS A 667 -22.54 -50.84 36.45
CA CYS A 667 -23.32 -51.35 35.33
C CYS A 667 -24.81 -50.98 35.40
N ALA A 668 -25.35 -50.65 36.59
CA ALA A 668 -26.74 -50.24 36.80
C ALA A 668 -26.92 -49.38 38.08
N ALA A 669 -28.00 -48.58 38.14
CA ALA A 669 -28.33 -47.80 39.34
C ALA A 669 -28.72 -48.73 40.49
N GLY A 670 -28.14 -48.53 41.68
CA GLY A 670 -28.36 -49.38 42.86
C GLY A 670 -27.56 -50.68 42.90
N MET A 671 -26.77 -51.00 41.86
CA MET A 671 -25.77 -52.06 41.93
C MET A 671 -24.42 -51.47 42.33
N GLU A 672 -23.77 -52.04 43.34
CA GLU A 672 -22.41 -51.63 43.72
C GLU A 672 -21.45 -51.83 42.53
N CYS A 673 -20.54 -50.86 42.33
CA CYS A 673 -19.37 -51.03 41.46
C CYS A 673 -18.52 -52.18 42.01
N SER A 674 -18.83 -53.41 41.60
CA SER A 674 -18.01 -54.61 41.85
C SER A 674 -17.49 -54.75 43.28
N GLY A 675 -18.32 -54.85 44.32
CA GLY A 675 -17.88 -55.34 45.63
C GLY A 675 -16.57 -54.75 46.19
N VAL A 676 -16.20 -53.50 45.85
CA VAL A 676 -15.07 -52.81 46.50
C VAL A 676 -15.49 -52.33 47.91
N SER A 677 -16.80 -52.34 48.19
CA SER A 677 -17.38 -52.34 49.54
C SER A 677 -16.94 -53.55 50.39
N CYS A 678 -16.42 -54.63 49.77
CA CYS A 678 -16.03 -55.88 50.42
C CYS A 678 -14.57 -56.32 50.19
N LEU A 679 -13.63 -55.39 49.96
CA LEU A 679 -12.19 -55.64 50.15
C LEU A 679 -11.60 -54.89 51.36
N VAL A 680 -12.43 -54.22 52.16
CA VAL A 680 -12.01 -53.61 53.43
C VAL A 680 -12.18 -54.62 54.57
N ARG A 681 -11.36 -55.68 54.57
CA ARG A 681 -10.98 -56.43 55.78
C ARG A 681 -9.73 -57.27 55.47
N ARG A 682 -8.57 -56.62 55.64
CA ARG A 682 -7.17 -57.13 55.54
C ARG A 682 -6.49 -57.05 54.16
N SER A 683 -5.95 -55.88 53.84
CA SER A 683 -4.54 -55.72 53.47
C SER A 683 -4.21 -54.23 53.36
N GLU A 684 -3.04 -53.86 53.86
CA GLU A 684 -2.48 -52.52 53.81
C GLU A 684 -1.97 -52.22 52.38
N GLU A 685 -2.03 -50.94 51.97
CA GLU A 685 -1.50 -50.35 50.72
C GLU A 685 -2.38 -50.38 49.45
N PHE A 686 -3.36 -49.49 49.39
CA PHE A 686 -3.85 -48.91 48.12
C PHE A 686 -3.12 -47.58 47.85
N THR A 687 -2.30 -47.51 46.79
CA THR A 687 -1.81 -46.22 46.27
C THR A 687 -2.93 -45.51 45.51
N ARG A 688 -3.65 -44.61 46.18
CA ARG A 688 -4.67 -43.73 45.59
C ARG A 688 -4.05 -42.72 44.63
N ASN A 689 -4.66 -42.54 43.47
CA ASN A 689 -4.53 -41.31 42.68
C ASN A 689 -5.45 -40.24 43.32
N PRO A 690 -4.94 -39.11 43.81
CA PRO A 690 -5.70 -38.13 44.60
C PRO A 690 -6.80 -37.36 43.83
N TYR A 691 -7.11 -37.71 42.58
CA TYR A 691 -8.11 -37.05 41.72
C TYR A 691 -9.34 -37.89 41.37
N LEU A 692 -9.59 -39.02 42.07
CA LEU A 692 -10.80 -39.83 41.83
C LEU A 692 -12.03 -39.19 42.50
N ASP A 693 -13.04 -38.85 41.69
CA ASP A 693 -14.39 -38.50 42.14
C ASP A 693 -15.26 -39.77 42.13
N LEU A 694 -15.74 -40.20 43.30
CA LEU A 694 -16.62 -41.36 43.49
C LEU A 694 -17.97 -40.83 43.98
N ASP A 695 -19.01 -40.89 43.15
CA ASP A 695 -20.38 -40.58 43.56
C ASP A 695 -20.86 -41.60 44.62
N LEU A 696 -20.91 -41.18 45.88
CA LEU A 696 -21.50 -41.94 46.99
C LEU A 696 -22.94 -41.43 47.22
N VAL A 697 -23.93 -42.30 47.03
CA VAL A 697 -25.34 -42.06 47.40
C VAL A 697 -25.50 -42.24 48.93
N PRO A 698 -26.19 -41.34 49.67
CA PRO A 698 -26.34 -41.48 51.11
C PRO A 698 -27.39 -42.55 51.51
N PRO A 699 -27.24 -43.22 52.66
CA PRO A 699 -28.18 -44.25 53.10
C PRO A 699 -29.44 -43.65 53.74
N MET A 700 -30.63 -44.16 53.38
CA MET A 700 -31.87 -43.95 54.15
C MET A 700 -31.89 -44.83 55.42
N PRO A 701 -32.52 -44.38 56.53
CA PRO A 701 -32.53 -45.10 57.79
C PRO A 701 -33.62 -46.18 57.86
N LEU A 702 -33.27 -47.37 58.36
CA LEU A 702 -34.19 -48.41 58.79
C LEU A 702 -34.53 -48.22 60.28
N GLY A 703 -35.81 -47.98 60.57
CA GLY A 703 -36.36 -47.98 61.93
C GLY A 703 -36.66 -49.40 62.40
N ILE A 704 -36.19 -49.71 63.61
CA ILE A 704 -36.29 -50.98 64.32
C ILE A 704 -37.66 -51.09 65.01
N SER A 705 -38.26 -52.29 64.98
CA SER A 705 -39.44 -52.70 65.75
C SER A 705 -39.13 -52.85 67.24
N GLY A 706 -40.03 -52.37 68.10
CA GLY A 706 -40.09 -52.70 69.52
C GLY A 706 -41.51 -53.14 69.91
N ASP A 707 -41.57 -54.35 70.48
CA ASP A 707 -42.67 -55.10 71.12
C ASP A 707 -43.51 -56.05 70.24
#